data_AF-A0A2S5IUR3-F1
#
_entry.id   AF-A0A2S5IUR3-F1
#
_cell.length_a   1.000
_cell.length_b   1.000
_cell.length_c   1.000
_cell.angle_alpha   90.00
_cell.angle_beta   90.00
_cell.angle_gamma   90.00
#
_symmetry.space_group_name_H-M   'P 1'
#
loop_
_entity.id
_entity.type
_entity.pdbx_description
1 polymer ?
#
loop_
_entity_poly.entity_id
_entity_poly.type
_entity_poly.pdbx_seq_one_letter_code
_entity_poly.pdbx_strand_id
1 'polypeptide(L)'
;MRTSTTRSALTRRLASAVLLPGILGGALVFAPQASAQPGPTAGVCNGVVNQLAHRGTVQESLLKNAARKNADRITALQSERSALQTQATTLKGQVDAATAALAALEAESAKLDTDLKSTTAEVAALIEQQADTAKAIEAATTELAGLQSQHTAAVAALSPLQADLAAAQAEAEDLKKQAVTATAEVQTRQEALRLATNELAGLQAAADRTAADVALQNAAIAGAQGDLASLTTTAEESAAAVGAAQQTVADAEAALDQLLTTGTAAQSALDAQRAEIEAATRTLTTLQADAATAADAVTAQNAAITAAQADLLALDAAAGQAAEAVTAQQAAISAAEAELTPLRATAAEAAEAVTANSARITTVSAEISKLQKDISAKSSEITAKQGAITTAQNELAALQTQKRTLEGEIATLTKQIDAINGNNPTRRALMDQRTAKQVELTAVNAKITDKSTQIAGLQGDLKTLQGQVDTLNAQLLAKQGESSTLQQEAAPLQAALTTANAAVVAKDAEVKALQGQLPALQTALTDAKAAVATQQQGVTTLQGQLPALTAAAAEARDAVAAQEKVVADLEAELPGLTDGVEAAQAAITTQKGVLDTARTDLAGAEAQLASATAAVAAKAADLAGLQDRLPTLQAAADSSAKAFADKHADMGALNAEIDRLVSALAGLNAGITTKESEVLALQGRVAPLLTQLDNLNGEISATEAQLKTLQGQLTTLDKQVTDAQAVLRGLEAQKKANKDAIAAQRATVKTLQDRLGAVQGQIKAIDGQILLGGCVA
;
A
#
# COMPACT_ATOMS: atom_id res chain seq x y z
N MET A 1 38.35 0.34 45.07
CA MET A 1 38.65 -1.12 45.08
C MET A 1 39.84 -1.34 44.16
N ARG A 2 40.84 -2.20 44.46
CA ARG A 2 40.80 -3.68 44.39
C ARG A 2 40.31 -4.19 43.01
N THR A 3 41.02 -5.03 42.25
CA THR A 3 42.32 -5.69 42.49
C THR A 3 42.86 -6.37 41.20
N SER A 4 44.19 -6.30 40.97
CA SER A 4 45.07 -7.45 40.60
C SER A 4 44.87 -8.18 39.23
N THR A 5 45.84 -8.84 38.56
CA THR A 5 47.30 -9.12 38.70
C THR A 5 47.84 -9.71 37.36
N THR A 6 49.12 -10.03 37.04
CA THR A 6 50.40 -10.21 37.81
C THR A 6 51.69 -10.11 36.93
N ARG A 7 52.74 -9.44 37.46
CA ARG A 7 54.22 -9.78 37.51
C ARG A 7 55.09 -10.27 36.31
N SER A 8 56.29 -9.65 36.19
CA SER A 8 57.66 -10.28 36.37
C SER A 8 58.79 -9.19 36.60
N ALA A 9 60.07 -9.50 36.97
CA ALA A 9 61.11 -8.51 37.48
C ALA A 9 62.66 -8.95 37.51
N LEU A 10 63.68 -8.04 37.81
CA LEU A 10 64.99 -8.20 38.67
C LEU A 10 66.36 -7.32 38.45
N THR A 11 67.20 -6.92 39.52
CA THR A 11 68.71 -6.42 39.72
C THR A 11 69.09 -5.06 40.58
N ARG A 12 70.28 -4.43 41.05
CA ARG A 12 71.85 -4.47 41.23
C ARG A 12 72.58 -3.24 42.09
N ARG A 13 73.86 -3.23 42.70
CA ARG A 13 74.82 -2.07 43.28
C ARG A 13 76.11 -2.50 44.21
N LEU A 14 77.17 -1.84 44.89
CA LEU A 14 78.07 -0.55 45.07
C LEU A 14 79.43 -0.63 46.01
N ALA A 15 80.31 0.42 46.37
CA ALA A 15 81.71 0.39 47.13
C ALA A 15 82.44 1.68 47.87
N SER A 16 83.68 1.64 48.56
CA SER A 16 84.49 2.71 49.43
C SER A 16 86.05 2.42 49.86
N ALA A 17 87.07 3.05 50.63
CA ALA A 17 87.60 4.33 51.39
C ALA A 17 89.15 4.33 51.99
N VAL A 18 89.83 5.36 52.70
CA VAL A 18 91.34 5.48 53.20
C VAL A 18 91.88 6.57 54.32
N LEU A 19 93.15 6.59 54.96
CA LEU A 19 93.77 7.49 56.12
C LEU A 19 95.39 7.74 56.36
N LEU A 20 95.99 8.53 57.38
CA LEU A 20 97.48 9.06 57.58
C LEU A 20 98.31 9.20 59.05
N PRO A 21 99.19 10.22 59.57
CA PRO A 21 100.56 10.11 60.38
C PRO A 21 101.05 11.06 61.67
N GLY A 22 102.36 11.12 62.23
CA GLY A 22 102.94 11.98 63.43
C GLY A 22 104.53 12.08 63.91
N ILE A 23 105.03 12.85 65.01
CA ILE A 23 106.51 13.15 65.54
C ILE A 23 106.72 13.79 67.05
N LEU A 24 107.77 14.26 67.91
CA LEU A 24 109.31 14.60 68.23
C LEU A 24 109.68 14.70 69.86
N GLY A 25 110.73 15.15 70.73
CA GLY A 25 112.12 15.86 71.03
C GLY A 25 112.62 15.79 72.61
N GLY A 26 113.66 16.30 73.46
CA GLY A 26 114.97 17.16 73.76
C GLY A 26 115.52 17.06 75.33
N ALA A 27 116.50 17.64 76.18
CA ALA A 27 117.81 18.49 76.44
C ALA A 27 118.38 18.43 78.02
N LEU A 28 119.37 18.99 78.89
CA LEU A 28 120.62 19.93 79.25
C LEU A 28 121.34 19.61 80.73
N VAL A 29 122.28 20.20 81.63
CA VAL A 29 123.55 21.12 81.95
C VAL A 29 123.97 21.19 83.57
N PHE A 30 125.00 21.69 84.46
CA PHE A 30 126.38 22.41 84.81
C PHE A 30 126.98 22.16 86.35
N ALA A 31 127.98 22.69 87.23
CA ALA A 31 129.29 23.56 87.46
C ALA A 31 130.04 23.61 88.97
N PRO A 32 131.31 24.17 89.31
CA PRO A 32 132.21 24.14 90.64
C PRO A 32 133.18 25.40 91.15
N GLN A 33 134.20 25.59 92.14
CA GLN A 33 134.78 25.26 93.58
C GLN A 33 136.23 25.96 94.11
N ALA A 34 136.69 26.16 95.45
CA ALA A 34 138.07 26.76 96.00
C ALA A 34 138.56 26.83 97.61
N SER A 35 139.87 27.13 98.11
CA SER A 35 140.42 27.35 99.60
C SER A 35 142.00 27.67 100.06
N ALA A 36 142.48 28.27 101.27
CA ALA A 36 143.95 28.38 101.91
C ALA A 36 144.36 29.11 103.36
N GLN A 37 145.58 28.96 104.11
CA GLN A 37 146.26 29.83 105.28
C GLN A 37 147.64 29.46 106.17
N PRO A 38 148.37 30.34 107.04
CA PRO A 38 149.74 30.16 107.85
C PRO A 38 150.21 30.91 109.28
N GLY A 39 151.43 30.72 109.99
CA GLY A 39 152.10 31.58 111.16
C GLY A 39 153.35 31.17 112.20
N PRO A 40 154.16 32.05 112.99
CA PRO A 40 155.45 31.80 113.89
C PRO A 40 155.96 32.66 115.24
N THR A 41 157.06 32.35 116.09
CA THR A 41 157.85 33.18 117.24
C THR A 41 159.03 32.44 118.15
N ALA A 42 159.89 32.78 119.24
CA ALA A 42 160.62 33.89 120.10
C ALA A 42 161.70 33.46 121.31
N GLY A 43 162.57 34.29 122.08
CA GLY A 43 163.44 33.97 123.38
C GLY A 43 164.70 34.84 124.03
N VAL A 44 165.25 34.72 125.35
CA VAL A 44 166.48 35.41 126.10
C VAL A 44 166.93 34.90 127.61
N CYS A 45 167.87 35.21 128.65
CA CYS A 45 169.15 35.98 129.22
C CYS A 45 169.68 35.47 130.73
N ASN A 46 170.64 35.82 131.72
CA ASN A 46 171.92 36.64 132.18
C ASN A 46 172.55 36.37 133.71
N GLY A 47 173.75 36.89 134.29
CA GLY A 47 174.31 36.77 135.78
C GLY A 47 175.79 37.24 136.38
N VAL A 48 176.17 37.35 137.74
CA VAL A 48 177.50 37.83 138.51
C VAL A 48 177.74 37.37 140.08
N VAL A 49 178.68 37.58 141.16
CA VAL A 49 179.92 38.33 141.84
C VAL A 49 180.68 37.51 143.06
N ASN A 50 181.55 37.76 144.18
CA ASN A 50 182.43 38.72 145.10
C ASN A 50 183.40 37.95 146.22
N GLN A 51 184.22 38.24 147.35
CA GLN A 51 184.92 39.30 148.30
C GLN A 51 186.03 38.79 149.45
N LEU A 52 186.72 39.56 150.44
CA LEU A 52 187.92 39.18 151.40
C LEU A 52 188.39 39.93 152.82
N ALA A 53 189.43 39.46 153.67
CA ALA A 53 190.42 40.08 154.78
C ALA A 53 190.28 40.02 156.43
N HIS A 54 191.18 40.28 157.52
CA HIS A 54 192.66 40.12 158.02
C HIS A 54 193.21 39.93 159.61
N ARG A 55 194.11 40.71 160.40
CA ARG A 55 195.05 40.25 161.62
C ARG A 55 195.65 41.17 162.88
N GLY A 56 196.11 40.66 164.11
CA GLY A 56 197.21 41.05 165.20
C GLY A 56 196.99 41.98 166.52
N THR A 57 197.71 42.13 167.70
CA THR A 57 198.66 41.44 168.69
C THR A 57 198.83 42.19 170.08
N VAL A 58 199.17 41.51 171.21
CA VAL A 58 199.98 42.04 172.40
C VAL A 58 199.30 43.10 173.34
N GLN A 59 199.62 43.41 174.63
CA GLN A 59 200.69 43.02 175.62
C GLN A 59 200.19 42.59 177.05
N GLU A 60 200.30 43.43 178.12
CA GLU A 60 200.46 43.06 179.55
C GLU A 60 199.67 43.88 180.60
N SER A 61 199.34 43.21 181.72
CA SER A 61 199.43 43.66 183.13
C SER A 61 198.63 44.84 183.75
N LEU A 62 198.30 44.62 185.04
CA LEU A 62 198.09 45.57 186.15
C LEU A 62 197.03 46.69 186.14
N LEU A 63 196.35 47.06 185.06
CA LEU A 63 195.07 47.81 185.16
C LEU A 63 193.90 47.06 184.51
N LYS A 64 192.88 46.75 185.34
CA LYS A 64 192.59 45.32 185.54
C LYS A 64 191.12 44.87 185.37
N ASN A 65 190.12 45.70 185.70
CA ASN A 65 188.74 45.20 185.91
C ASN A 65 187.58 45.95 185.18
N ALA A 66 187.79 47.14 184.60
CA ALA A 66 186.65 48.05 184.33
C ALA A 66 185.98 47.98 182.93
N ALA A 67 186.72 47.81 181.83
CA ALA A 67 186.25 48.24 180.50
C ALA A 67 185.74 47.15 179.53
N ARG A 68 186.11 45.87 179.74
CA ARG A 68 185.99 44.81 178.71
C ARG A 68 184.55 44.45 178.30
N LYS A 69 183.56 44.66 179.19
CA LYS A 69 182.16 44.25 178.99
C LYS A 69 181.47 44.87 177.76
N ASN A 70 182.01 45.96 177.20
CA ASN A 70 181.40 46.66 176.06
C ASN A 70 181.73 46.07 174.68
N ALA A 71 182.71 45.17 174.56
CA ALA A 71 183.16 44.69 173.24
C ALA A 71 182.18 43.70 172.59
N ASP A 72 181.90 42.57 173.24
CA ASP A 72 181.22 41.43 172.61
C ASP A 72 179.77 41.75 172.17
N ARG A 73 179.11 42.68 172.87
CA ARG A 73 177.74 43.12 172.59
C ARG A 73 177.63 43.87 171.25
N ILE A 74 178.66 44.61 170.86
CA ILE A 74 178.70 45.35 169.59
C ILE A 74 178.92 44.39 168.41
N THR A 75 179.79 43.39 168.58
CA THR A 75 180.10 42.39 167.55
C THR A 75 178.88 41.54 167.17
N ALA A 76 178.08 41.12 168.15
CA ALA A 76 176.89 40.28 167.92
C ALA A 76 175.88 40.96 166.99
N LEU A 77 175.58 42.24 167.26
CA LEU A 77 174.63 43.05 166.49
C LEU A 77 175.05 43.20 165.01
N GLN A 78 176.34 43.38 164.75
CA GLN A 78 176.85 43.55 163.38
C GLN A 78 176.67 42.30 162.51
N SER A 79 176.70 41.10 163.10
CA SER A 79 176.44 39.84 162.37
C SER A 79 174.98 39.73 161.91
N GLU A 80 174.04 40.03 162.81
CA GLU A 80 172.60 39.86 162.61
C GLU A 80 172.05 40.73 161.47
N ARG A 81 172.64 41.92 161.28
CA ARG A 81 172.31 42.87 160.22
C ARG A 81 172.44 42.27 158.81
N SER A 82 173.49 41.49 158.60
CA SER A 82 173.89 40.98 157.27
C SER A 82 172.93 39.89 156.76
N ALA A 83 172.43 39.05 157.66
CA ALA A 83 171.48 37.99 157.33
C ALA A 83 170.16 38.56 156.78
N LEU A 84 169.60 39.56 157.46
CA LEU A 84 168.37 40.25 157.04
C LEU A 84 168.56 41.02 155.73
N GLN A 85 169.73 41.66 155.53
CA GLN A 85 170.09 42.34 154.28
C GLN A 85 169.94 41.41 153.05
N THR A 86 170.31 40.13 153.21
CA THR A 86 170.24 39.12 152.14
C THR A 86 168.80 38.76 151.79
N GLN A 87 167.97 38.48 152.79
CA GLN A 87 166.62 37.93 152.63
C GLN A 87 165.65 38.89 151.91
N ALA A 88 165.85 40.20 152.02
CA ALA A 88 165.07 41.19 151.27
C ALA A 88 165.32 41.10 149.74
N THR A 89 166.56 40.83 149.33
CA THR A 89 166.95 40.80 147.91
C THR A 89 166.24 39.68 147.15
N THR A 90 166.09 38.51 147.78
CA THR A 90 165.38 37.35 147.20
C THR A 90 163.91 37.65 146.92
N LEU A 91 163.22 38.31 147.84
CA LEU A 91 161.77 38.57 147.75
C LEU A 91 161.42 39.52 146.60
N LYS A 92 162.26 40.52 146.30
CA LYS A 92 162.01 41.40 145.16
C LYS A 92 161.98 40.63 143.83
N GLY A 93 162.91 39.71 143.61
CA GLY A 93 162.98 38.95 142.35
C GLY A 93 161.73 38.12 142.03
N GLN A 94 160.97 37.72 143.05
CA GLN A 94 159.73 36.94 142.86
C GLN A 94 158.56 37.81 142.36
N VAL A 95 158.47 39.07 142.80
CA VAL A 95 157.43 40.02 142.38
C VAL A 95 157.52 40.31 140.88
N ASP A 96 158.74 40.55 140.40
CA ASP A 96 159.01 40.96 139.02
C ASP A 96 158.62 39.82 138.05
N ALA A 97 158.91 38.56 138.40
CA ALA A 97 158.55 37.38 137.61
C ALA A 97 157.02 37.15 137.51
N ALA A 98 156.28 37.31 138.62
CA ALA A 98 154.83 37.12 138.64
C ALA A 98 154.08 38.15 137.76
N THR A 99 154.67 39.34 137.58
CA THR A 99 154.09 40.43 136.79
C THR A 99 154.13 40.13 135.28
N ALA A 100 155.20 39.49 134.79
CA ALA A 100 155.36 39.18 133.36
C ALA A 100 154.29 38.22 132.82
N ALA A 101 153.86 37.24 133.63
CA ALA A 101 152.83 36.28 133.25
C ALA A 101 151.43 36.91 133.04
N LEU A 102 151.17 38.09 133.61
CA LEU A 102 149.89 38.78 133.46
C LEU A 102 149.68 39.30 132.02
N ALA A 103 150.73 39.90 131.43
CA ALA A 103 150.68 40.52 130.11
C ALA A 103 150.41 39.52 128.97
N ALA A 104 150.77 38.24 129.16
CA ALA A 104 150.54 37.19 128.16
C ALA A 104 149.04 36.89 127.96
N LEU A 105 148.27 36.83 129.05
CA LEU A 105 146.83 36.54 129.01
C LEU A 105 146.02 37.70 128.43
N GLU A 106 146.43 38.94 128.71
CA GLU A 106 145.78 40.14 128.18
C GLU A 106 145.90 40.24 126.63
N ALA A 107 146.92 39.61 126.02
CA ALA A 107 147.09 39.56 124.57
C ALA A 107 146.17 38.53 123.87
N GLU A 108 145.94 37.35 124.46
CA GLU A 108 145.13 36.28 123.83
C GLU A 108 143.64 36.68 123.72
N SER A 109 143.13 37.42 124.71
CA SER A 109 141.76 37.95 124.72
C SER A 109 141.43 38.82 123.50
N ALA A 110 142.41 39.56 122.96
CA ALA A 110 142.20 40.46 121.82
C ALA A 110 141.97 39.70 120.49
N LYS A 111 142.45 38.46 120.37
CA LYS A 111 142.30 37.66 119.15
C LYS A 111 140.85 37.17 118.96
N LEU A 112 140.25 36.66 120.03
CA LEU A 112 138.86 36.18 120.06
C LEU A 112 137.81 37.24 119.65
N ASP A 113 138.10 38.53 119.88
CA ASP A 113 137.24 39.64 119.44
C ASP A 113 137.28 39.91 117.92
N THR A 114 138.22 39.30 117.20
CA THR A 114 138.30 39.38 115.73
C THR A 114 137.44 38.29 115.09
N ASP A 115 137.62 37.03 115.53
CA ASP A 115 136.96 35.86 114.96
C ASP A 115 135.42 35.95 115.09
N LEU A 116 134.92 36.44 116.23
CA LEU A 116 133.50 36.67 116.50
C LEU A 116 132.81 37.59 115.47
N LYS A 117 133.51 38.61 114.96
CA LYS A 117 132.96 39.52 113.94
C LYS A 117 132.80 38.85 112.58
N SER A 118 133.70 37.94 112.22
CA SER A 118 133.67 37.24 110.92
C SER A 118 132.43 36.36 110.81
N THR A 119 132.24 35.45 111.77
CA THR A 119 131.10 34.50 111.76
C THR A 119 129.74 35.22 111.92
N THR A 120 129.71 36.41 112.54
CA THR A 120 128.49 37.23 112.60
C THR A 120 128.03 37.69 111.20
N ALA A 121 128.96 37.97 110.28
CA ALA A 121 128.64 38.45 108.94
C ALA A 121 128.12 37.33 108.01
N GLU A 122 128.67 36.12 108.12
CA GLU A 122 128.26 34.96 107.30
C GLU A 122 126.81 34.53 107.59
N VAL A 123 126.38 34.59 108.86
CA VAL A 123 124.98 34.31 109.27
C VAL A 123 123.99 35.28 108.60
N ALA A 124 124.37 36.56 108.44
CA ALA A 124 123.48 37.57 107.86
C ALA A 124 123.21 37.32 106.36
N ALA A 125 124.25 36.95 105.59
CA ALA A 125 124.14 36.71 104.16
C ALA A 125 123.22 35.51 103.81
N LEU A 126 123.24 34.45 104.62
CA LEU A 126 122.38 33.28 104.42
C LEU A 126 120.90 33.58 104.66
N ILE A 127 120.59 34.52 105.57
CA ILE A 127 119.20 34.95 105.85
C ILE A 127 118.64 35.80 104.70
N GLU A 128 119.46 36.67 104.10
CA GLU A 128 119.06 37.46 102.93
C GLU A 128 118.71 36.57 101.72
N GLN A 129 119.54 35.54 101.47
CA GLN A 129 119.33 34.56 100.40
C GLN A 129 118.05 33.69 100.61
N GLN A 130 117.63 33.51 101.85
CA GLN A 130 116.39 32.80 102.21
C GLN A 130 115.14 33.63 101.84
N ALA A 131 115.20 34.96 102.00
CA ALA A 131 114.08 35.86 101.74
C ALA A 131 113.72 35.99 100.25
N ASP A 132 114.72 35.99 99.35
CA ASP A 132 114.46 36.06 97.90
C ASP A 132 113.91 34.75 97.33
N THR A 133 114.31 33.61 97.90
CA THR A 133 113.75 32.29 97.53
C THR A 133 112.24 32.20 97.83
N ALA A 134 111.78 32.86 98.90
CA ALA A 134 110.36 32.92 99.26
C ALA A 134 109.52 33.73 98.24
N LYS A 135 110.02 34.87 97.76
CA LYS A 135 109.33 35.72 96.76
C LYS A 135 109.07 34.99 95.44
N ALA A 136 110.02 34.14 95.02
CA ALA A 136 109.88 33.36 93.80
C ALA A 136 108.70 32.36 93.85
N ILE A 137 108.41 31.81 95.04
CA ILE A 137 107.28 30.90 95.26
C ILE A 137 105.94 31.65 95.18
N GLU A 138 105.87 32.86 95.74
CA GLU A 138 104.68 33.72 95.73
C GLU A 138 104.30 34.15 94.30
N ALA A 139 105.28 34.50 93.47
CA ALA A 139 105.09 34.82 92.05
C ALA A 139 104.50 33.64 91.27
N ALA A 140 105.12 32.45 91.34
CA ALA A 140 104.66 31.25 90.64
C ALA A 140 103.25 30.79 91.09
N THR A 141 102.90 31.04 92.36
CA THR A 141 101.55 30.76 92.89
C THR A 141 100.48 31.68 92.28
N THR A 142 100.85 32.93 91.98
CA THR A 142 99.93 33.92 91.38
C THR A 142 99.66 33.62 89.90
N GLU A 143 100.67 33.17 89.16
CA GLU A 143 100.58 32.83 87.74
C GLU A 143 99.64 31.61 87.49
N LEU A 144 99.77 30.58 88.33
CA LEU A 144 98.91 29.39 88.28
C LEU A 144 97.41 29.71 88.42
N ALA A 145 97.05 30.62 89.33
CA ALA A 145 95.67 31.06 89.53
C ALA A 145 95.10 31.83 88.30
N GLY A 146 95.98 32.56 87.58
CA GLY A 146 95.61 33.24 86.34
C GLY A 146 95.21 32.27 85.22
N LEU A 147 95.98 31.20 85.03
CA LEU A 147 95.72 30.17 84.01
C LEU A 147 94.42 29.38 84.30
N GLN A 148 94.19 29.00 85.56
CA GLN A 148 92.97 28.29 85.99
C GLN A 148 91.67 29.09 85.72
N SER A 149 91.74 30.42 85.83
CA SER A 149 90.63 31.32 85.48
C SER A 149 90.31 31.30 83.98
N GLN A 150 91.34 31.30 83.12
CA GLN A 150 91.18 31.27 81.66
C GLN A 150 90.60 29.94 81.16
N HIS A 151 91.05 28.81 81.72
CA HIS A 151 90.49 27.49 81.42
C HIS A 151 88.97 27.43 81.69
N THR A 152 88.52 28.00 82.82
CA THR A 152 87.10 28.02 83.20
C THR A 152 86.25 28.85 82.22
N ALA A 153 86.78 29.99 81.73
CA ALA A 153 86.10 30.82 80.74
C ALA A 153 85.93 30.12 79.37
N ALA A 154 86.95 29.36 78.92
CA ALA A 154 86.90 28.61 77.67
C ALA A 154 85.82 27.51 77.69
N VAL A 155 85.67 26.79 78.81
CA VAL A 155 84.62 25.76 78.99
C VAL A 155 83.21 26.39 78.91
N ALA A 156 83.00 27.54 79.54
CA ALA A 156 81.70 28.22 79.56
C ALA A 156 81.21 28.65 78.17
N ALA A 157 82.12 29.02 77.26
CA ALA A 157 81.80 29.43 75.89
C ALA A 157 81.38 28.26 74.96
N LEU A 158 81.74 27.02 75.32
CA LEU A 158 81.59 25.84 74.46
C LEU A 158 80.18 25.22 74.51
N SER A 159 79.51 25.30 75.66
CA SER A 159 78.19 24.70 75.89
C SER A 159 77.05 25.22 74.99
N PRO A 160 76.82 26.55 74.81
CA PRO A 160 75.73 27.02 73.97
C PRO A 160 75.92 26.66 72.48
N LEU A 161 77.16 26.75 71.97
CA LEU A 161 77.47 26.45 70.56
C LEU A 161 77.22 24.97 70.20
N GLN A 162 77.29 24.06 71.17
CA GLN A 162 76.94 22.65 70.98
C GLN A 162 75.42 22.42 70.94
N ALA A 163 74.63 23.24 71.64
CA ALA A 163 73.16 23.18 71.58
C ALA A 163 72.64 23.74 70.24
N ASP A 164 73.17 24.88 69.79
CA ASP A 164 72.81 25.51 68.51
C ASP A 164 73.06 24.56 67.32
N LEU A 165 74.19 23.83 67.35
CA LEU A 165 74.55 22.85 66.31
C LEU A 165 73.56 21.68 66.25
N ALA A 166 73.10 21.18 67.40
CA ALA A 166 72.11 20.11 67.46
C ALA A 166 70.72 20.57 66.98
N ALA A 167 70.32 21.80 67.30
CA ALA A 167 69.07 22.39 66.83
C ALA A 167 69.05 22.56 65.31
N ALA A 168 70.11 23.14 64.72
CA ALA A 168 70.23 23.33 63.27
C ALA A 168 70.22 22.00 62.50
N GLN A 169 70.79 20.93 63.07
CA GLN A 169 70.75 19.58 62.50
C GLN A 169 69.34 18.95 62.55
N ALA A 170 68.57 19.19 63.63
CA ALA A 170 67.20 18.70 63.74
C ALA A 170 66.23 19.39 62.75
N GLU A 171 66.36 20.70 62.56
CA GLU A 171 65.55 21.47 61.60
C GLU A 171 65.82 21.05 60.15
N ALA A 172 67.08 20.77 59.80
CA ALA A 172 67.45 20.28 58.46
C ALA A 172 66.81 18.92 58.12
N GLU A 173 66.68 18.03 59.10
CA GLU A 173 66.02 16.73 58.94
C GLU A 173 64.49 16.82 58.87
N ASP A 174 63.87 17.83 59.49
CA ASP A 174 62.42 18.03 59.33
C ASP A 174 62.07 18.62 57.95
N LEU A 175 62.81 19.62 57.48
CA LEU A 175 62.65 20.18 56.14
C LEU A 175 62.84 19.10 55.05
N LYS A 176 63.77 18.15 55.23
CA LYS A 176 63.95 16.99 54.34
C LYS A 176 62.72 16.07 54.32
N LYS A 177 62.06 15.83 55.45
CA LYS A 177 60.79 15.06 55.50
C LYS A 177 59.66 15.80 54.80
N GLN A 178 59.53 17.11 55.03
CA GLN A 178 58.54 17.95 54.35
C GLN A 178 58.72 17.91 52.82
N ALA A 179 59.96 17.97 52.32
CA ALA A 179 60.27 17.85 50.90
C ALA A 179 59.92 16.46 50.32
N VAL A 180 60.14 15.37 51.08
CA VAL A 180 59.72 14.01 50.66
C VAL A 180 58.18 13.90 50.58
N THR A 181 57.45 14.44 51.55
CA THR A 181 55.98 14.47 51.54
C THR A 181 55.44 15.24 50.33
N ALA A 182 55.91 16.47 50.10
CA ALA A 182 55.49 17.27 48.95
C ALA A 182 55.83 16.61 47.60
N THR A 183 56.94 15.86 47.52
CA THR A 183 57.29 15.07 46.33
C THR A 183 56.28 13.94 46.07
N ALA A 184 55.82 13.25 47.11
CA ALA A 184 54.79 12.21 46.99
C ALA A 184 53.41 12.80 46.61
N GLU A 185 53.08 14.00 47.10
CA GLU A 185 51.86 14.71 46.72
C GLU A 185 51.87 15.15 45.24
N VAL A 186 53.00 15.68 44.72
CA VAL A 186 53.16 15.97 43.29
C VAL A 186 52.93 14.72 42.43
N GLN A 187 53.54 13.59 42.78
CA GLN A 187 53.35 12.33 42.04
C GLN A 187 51.90 11.85 42.07
N THR A 188 51.22 12.01 43.21
CA THR A 188 49.80 11.67 43.38
C THR A 188 48.90 12.55 42.51
N ARG A 189 49.18 13.85 42.40
CA ARG A 189 48.44 14.78 41.53
C ARG A 189 48.74 14.56 40.05
N GLN A 190 49.98 14.20 39.68
CA GLN A 190 50.34 13.83 38.30
C GLN A 190 49.61 12.56 37.82
N GLU A 191 49.48 11.54 38.67
CA GLU A 191 48.69 10.33 38.33
C GLU A 191 47.19 10.66 38.23
N ALA A 192 46.66 11.51 39.10
CA ALA A 192 45.28 11.99 39.00
C ALA A 192 45.02 12.79 37.70
N LEU A 193 45.97 13.61 37.26
CA LEU A 193 45.92 14.33 35.98
C LEU A 193 45.93 13.35 34.79
N ARG A 194 46.76 12.31 34.85
CA ARG A 194 46.80 11.26 33.82
C ARG A 194 45.48 10.49 33.71
N LEU A 195 44.82 10.21 34.84
CA LEU A 195 43.49 9.60 34.87
C LEU A 195 42.42 10.55 34.29
N ALA A 196 42.40 11.81 34.72
CA ALA A 196 41.48 12.82 34.19
C ALA A 196 41.67 13.06 32.67
N THR A 197 42.90 12.98 32.16
CA THR A 197 43.21 13.06 30.73
C THR A 197 42.55 11.91 29.94
N ASN A 198 42.59 10.69 30.48
CA ASN A 198 41.93 9.53 29.88
C ASN A 198 40.40 9.63 29.95
N GLU A 199 39.85 10.16 31.06
CA GLU A 199 38.42 10.42 31.21
C GLU A 199 37.94 11.48 30.21
N LEU A 200 38.70 12.57 30.03
CA LEU A 200 38.40 13.61 29.05
C LEU A 200 38.41 13.08 27.60
N ALA A 201 39.36 12.21 27.25
CA ALA A 201 39.39 11.54 25.95
C ALA A 201 38.18 10.60 25.73
N GLY A 202 37.72 9.92 26.79
CA GLY A 202 36.49 9.12 26.77
C GLY A 202 35.23 9.98 26.58
N LEU A 203 35.17 11.14 27.24
CA LEU A 203 34.07 12.10 27.11
C LEU A 203 34.04 12.76 25.73
N GLN A 204 35.20 13.09 25.14
CA GLN A 204 35.30 13.55 23.75
C GLN A 204 34.72 12.51 22.78
N ALA A 205 35.16 11.25 22.88
CA ALA A 205 34.66 10.17 22.04
C ALA A 205 33.15 9.86 22.24
N ALA A 206 32.59 10.17 23.42
CA ALA A 206 31.15 10.11 23.67
C ALA A 206 30.40 11.29 23.03
N ALA A 207 30.94 12.51 23.13
CA ALA A 207 30.36 13.70 22.50
C ALA A 207 30.36 13.59 20.96
N ASP A 208 31.49 13.18 20.36
CA ASP A 208 31.61 12.97 18.91
C ASP A 208 30.63 11.90 18.40
N ARG A 209 30.48 10.80 19.15
CA ARG A 209 29.50 9.75 18.83
C ARG A 209 28.07 10.26 18.95
N THR A 210 27.72 11.00 20.00
CA THR A 210 26.36 11.55 20.16
C THR A 210 26.04 12.60 19.08
N ALA A 211 27.02 13.39 18.65
CA ALA A 211 26.88 14.32 17.53
C ALA A 211 26.67 13.58 16.19
N ALA A 212 27.38 12.46 15.96
CA ALA A 212 27.15 11.60 14.80
C ALA A 212 25.76 10.93 14.84
N ASP A 213 25.30 10.48 16.01
CA ASP A 213 23.96 9.91 16.19
C ASP A 213 22.86 10.95 15.93
N VAL A 214 23.03 12.21 16.37
CA VAL A 214 22.14 13.33 16.03
C VAL A 214 22.15 13.63 14.52
N ALA A 215 23.32 13.59 13.87
CA ALA A 215 23.41 13.81 12.42
C ALA A 215 22.71 12.68 11.62
N LEU A 216 22.90 11.42 12.03
CA LEU A 216 22.21 10.26 11.46
C LEU A 216 20.69 10.34 11.68
N GLN A 217 20.24 10.75 12.88
CA GLN A 217 18.83 10.91 13.19
C GLN A 217 18.16 12.00 12.32
N ASN A 218 18.83 13.14 12.12
CA ASN A 218 18.35 14.18 11.20
C ASN A 218 18.33 13.71 9.74
N ALA A 219 19.34 12.98 9.29
CA ALA A 219 19.35 12.39 7.94
C ALA A 219 18.22 11.37 7.74
N ALA A 220 17.91 10.56 8.77
CA ALA A 220 16.78 9.63 8.75
C ALA A 220 15.43 10.34 8.71
N ILE A 221 15.26 11.46 9.43
CA ILE A 221 14.06 12.31 9.35
C ILE A 221 13.91 12.90 7.93
N ALA A 222 14.99 13.44 7.34
CA ALA A 222 14.95 14.00 5.99
C ALA A 222 14.65 12.94 4.91
N GLY A 223 15.22 11.74 5.04
CA GLY A 223 14.89 10.60 4.18
C GLY A 223 13.42 10.19 4.30
N ALA A 224 12.94 10.00 5.53
CA ALA A 224 11.53 9.63 5.77
C ALA A 224 10.53 10.74 5.39
N GLN A 225 10.93 12.01 5.35
CA GLN A 225 10.14 13.10 4.74
C GLN A 225 10.03 12.96 3.23
N GLY A 226 11.11 12.57 2.55
CA GLY A 226 11.11 12.25 1.11
C GLY A 226 10.27 11.02 0.78
N ASP A 227 10.38 9.95 1.60
CA ASP A 227 9.53 8.76 1.50
C ASP A 227 8.05 9.14 1.66
N LEU A 228 7.71 9.91 2.71
CA LEU A 228 6.34 10.32 3.01
C LEU A 228 5.74 11.19 1.91
N ALA A 229 6.51 12.13 1.34
CA ALA A 229 6.08 12.93 0.20
C ALA A 229 5.79 12.04 -1.04
N SER A 230 6.69 11.11 -1.35
CA SER A 230 6.55 10.19 -2.48
C SER A 230 5.32 9.28 -2.32
N LEU A 231 5.13 8.70 -1.13
CA LEU A 231 3.95 7.90 -0.79
C LEU A 231 2.65 8.71 -0.84
N THR A 232 2.70 10.00 -0.49
CA THR A 232 1.54 10.90 -0.58
C THR A 232 1.15 11.11 -2.05
N THR A 233 2.12 11.36 -2.93
CA THR A 233 1.87 11.43 -4.39
C THR A 233 1.29 10.10 -4.92
N THR A 234 1.81 8.94 -4.51
CA THR A 234 1.24 7.64 -4.90
C THR A 234 -0.20 7.46 -4.39
N ALA A 235 -0.55 7.98 -3.21
CA ALA A 235 -1.93 7.97 -2.72
C ALA A 235 -2.85 8.91 -3.50
N GLU A 236 -2.38 10.10 -3.90
CA GLU A 236 -3.10 11.03 -4.78
C GLU A 236 -3.32 10.45 -6.18
N GLU A 237 -2.30 9.82 -6.76
CA GLU A 237 -2.39 9.09 -8.04
C GLU A 237 -3.37 7.91 -7.95
N SER A 238 -3.35 7.16 -6.83
CA SER A 238 -4.31 6.07 -6.58
C SER A 238 -5.74 6.60 -6.44
N ALA A 239 -5.94 7.77 -5.83
CA ALA A 239 -7.26 8.40 -5.72
C ALA A 239 -7.78 8.89 -7.08
N ALA A 240 -6.90 9.43 -7.93
CA ALA A 240 -7.23 9.77 -9.30
C ALA A 240 -7.59 8.52 -10.13
N ALA A 241 -6.89 7.40 -9.92
CA ALA A 241 -7.21 6.11 -10.56
C ALA A 241 -8.58 5.57 -10.13
N VAL A 242 -8.94 5.67 -8.84
CA VAL A 242 -10.30 5.36 -8.36
C VAL A 242 -11.35 6.23 -9.06
N GLY A 243 -11.13 7.55 -9.15
CA GLY A 243 -12.05 8.45 -9.85
C GLY A 243 -12.24 8.10 -11.34
N ALA A 244 -11.15 7.74 -12.03
CA ALA A 244 -11.20 7.29 -13.42
C ALA A 244 -11.94 5.95 -13.59
N ALA A 245 -11.75 5.01 -12.66
CA ALA A 245 -12.45 3.73 -12.66
C ALA A 245 -13.95 3.90 -12.34
N GLN A 246 -14.32 4.81 -11.42
CA GLN A 246 -15.72 5.17 -11.15
C GLN A 246 -16.40 5.77 -12.38
N GLN A 247 -15.73 6.67 -13.11
CA GLN A 247 -16.25 7.19 -14.38
C GLN A 247 -16.40 6.08 -15.43
N THR A 248 -15.42 5.17 -15.53
CA THR A 248 -15.47 4.03 -16.47
C THR A 248 -16.65 3.10 -16.18
N VAL A 249 -16.98 2.87 -14.90
CA VAL A 249 -18.19 2.12 -14.50
C VAL A 249 -19.46 2.89 -14.91
N ALA A 250 -19.54 4.20 -14.64
CA ALA A 250 -20.71 5.01 -14.99
C ALA A 250 -20.95 5.09 -16.52
N ASP A 251 -19.89 5.25 -17.30
CA ASP A 251 -19.95 5.23 -18.77
C ASP A 251 -20.38 3.85 -19.29
N ALA A 252 -19.91 2.76 -18.65
CA ALA A 252 -20.28 1.40 -19.00
C ALA A 252 -21.75 1.07 -18.65
N GLU A 253 -22.30 1.64 -17.56
CA GLU A 253 -23.72 1.54 -17.19
C GLU A 253 -24.60 2.35 -18.16
N ALA A 254 -24.20 3.58 -18.51
CA ALA A 254 -24.94 4.40 -19.47
C ALA A 254 -24.99 3.76 -20.88
N ALA A 255 -23.90 3.14 -21.32
CA ALA A 255 -23.87 2.36 -22.56
C ALA A 255 -24.77 1.10 -22.49
N LEU A 256 -24.84 0.44 -21.33
CA LEU A 256 -25.73 -0.71 -21.12
C LEU A 256 -27.22 -0.31 -21.23
N ASP A 257 -27.61 0.83 -20.65
CA ASP A 257 -29.00 1.33 -20.74
C ASP A 257 -29.39 1.74 -22.17
N GLN A 258 -28.47 2.31 -22.96
CA GLN A 258 -28.72 2.55 -24.40
C GLN A 258 -28.89 1.24 -25.18
N LEU A 259 -28.08 0.20 -24.88
CA LEU A 259 -28.20 -1.11 -25.52
C LEU A 259 -29.48 -1.84 -25.12
N LEU A 260 -29.90 -1.75 -23.84
CA LEU A 260 -31.19 -2.27 -23.37
C LEU A 260 -32.36 -1.57 -24.10
N THR A 261 -32.32 -0.25 -24.20
CA THR A 261 -33.31 0.54 -24.97
C THR A 261 -33.36 0.09 -26.43
N THR A 262 -32.21 -0.07 -27.07
CA THR A 262 -32.08 -0.53 -28.46
C THR A 262 -32.62 -1.94 -28.65
N GLY A 263 -32.32 -2.87 -27.73
CA GLY A 263 -32.86 -4.23 -27.73
C GLY A 263 -34.38 -4.28 -27.57
N THR A 264 -34.95 -3.46 -26.68
CA THR A 264 -36.42 -3.35 -26.56
C THR A 264 -37.08 -2.74 -27.80
N ALA A 265 -36.42 -1.82 -28.50
CA ALA A 265 -36.90 -1.28 -29.78
C ALA A 265 -36.86 -2.34 -30.90
N ALA A 266 -35.76 -3.11 -31.01
CA ALA A 266 -35.63 -4.21 -31.96
C ALA A 266 -36.69 -5.30 -31.73
N GLN A 267 -36.90 -5.71 -30.47
CA GLN A 267 -37.95 -6.67 -30.11
C GLN A 267 -39.35 -6.15 -30.46
N SER A 268 -39.62 -4.86 -30.19
CA SER A 268 -40.90 -4.23 -30.53
C SER A 268 -41.15 -4.20 -32.05
N ALA A 269 -40.11 -3.99 -32.85
CA ALA A 269 -40.21 -4.04 -34.32
C ALA A 269 -40.48 -5.47 -34.83
N LEU A 270 -39.80 -6.48 -34.27
CA LEU A 270 -40.03 -7.89 -34.61
C LEU A 270 -41.46 -8.34 -34.28
N ASP A 271 -41.99 -7.93 -33.13
CA ASP A 271 -43.36 -8.29 -32.73
C ASP A 271 -44.43 -7.47 -33.48
N ALA A 272 -44.13 -6.24 -33.90
CA ALA A 272 -44.98 -5.49 -34.82
C ALA A 272 -45.07 -6.18 -36.19
N GLN A 273 -43.94 -6.59 -36.78
CA GLN A 273 -43.91 -7.32 -38.05
C GLN A 273 -44.76 -8.60 -38.00
N ARG A 274 -44.66 -9.36 -36.89
CA ARG A 274 -45.47 -10.58 -36.67
C ARG A 274 -46.98 -10.27 -36.63
N ALA A 275 -47.37 -9.15 -36.02
CA ALA A 275 -48.78 -8.71 -35.99
C ALA A 275 -49.28 -8.26 -37.38
N GLU A 276 -48.43 -7.62 -38.19
CA GLU A 276 -48.77 -7.26 -39.58
C GLU A 276 -48.89 -8.50 -40.48
N ILE A 277 -48.01 -9.49 -40.35
CA ILE A 277 -48.13 -10.79 -41.05
C ILE A 277 -49.43 -11.50 -40.67
N GLU A 278 -49.78 -11.53 -39.38
CA GLU A 278 -51.04 -12.15 -38.94
C GLU A 278 -52.27 -11.41 -39.51
N ALA A 279 -52.25 -10.07 -39.55
CA ALA A 279 -53.29 -9.27 -40.18
C ALA A 279 -53.38 -9.53 -41.70
N ALA A 280 -52.23 -9.55 -42.40
CA ALA A 280 -52.13 -9.84 -43.83
C ALA A 280 -52.65 -11.25 -44.17
N THR A 281 -52.42 -12.23 -43.30
CA THR A 281 -52.91 -13.62 -43.44
C THR A 281 -54.43 -13.72 -43.24
N ARG A 282 -55.01 -12.95 -42.31
CA ARG A 282 -56.47 -12.84 -42.16
C ARG A 282 -57.13 -12.20 -43.40
N THR A 283 -56.52 -11.14 -43.95
CA THR A 283 -56.96 -10.53 -45.21
C THR A 283 -56.90 -11.51 -46.37
N LEU A 284 -55.79 -12.26 -46.51
CA LEU A 284 -55.66 -13.32 -47.50
C LEU A 284 -56.77 -14.37 -47.40
N THR A 285 -57.08 -14.82 -46.19
CA THR A 285 -58.15 -15.81 -45.93
C THR A 285 -59.52 -15.29 -46.38
N THR A 286 -59.79 -13.99 -46.20
CA THR A 286 -61.03 -13.35 -46.66
C THR A 286 -61.09 -13.32 -48.19
N LEU A 287 -60.02 -12.83 -48.85
CA LEU A 287 -59.93 -12.75 -50.30
C LEU A 287 -60.02 -14.14 -50.97
N GLN A 288 -59.48 -15.19 -50.36
CA GLN A 288 -59.61 -16.56 -50.84
C GLN A 288 -61.07 -17.06 -50.78
N ALA A 289 -61.84 -16.67 -49.76
CA ALA A 289 -63.27 -16.98 -49.66
C ALA A 289 -64.11 -16.17 -50.69
N ASP A 290 -63.77 -14.90 -50.92
CA ASP A 290 -64.42 -14.07 -51.95
C ASP A 290 -64.12 -14.60 -53.36
N ALA A 291 -62.88 -15.00 -53.65
CA ALA A 291 -62.47 -15.60 -54.92
C ALA A 291 -63.13 -16.96 -55.18
N ALA A 292 -63.33 -17.78 -54.13
CA ALA A 292 -64.12 -19.00 -54.22
C ALA A 292 -65.60 -18.68 -54.54
N THR A 293 -66.20 -17.74 -53.82
CA THR A 293 -67.60 -17.31 -54.03
C THR A 293 -67.82 -16.77 -55.45
N ALA A 294 -66.87 -16.01 -56.00
CA ALA A 294 -66.94 -15.53 -57.38
C ALA A 294 -66.79 -16.66 -58.42
N ALA A 295 -65.94 -17.66 -58.16
CA ALA A 295 -65.81 -18.84 -59.02
C ALA A 295 -67.06 -19.74 -59.00
N ASP A 296 -67.71 -19.88 -57.85
CA ASP A 296 -68.99 -20.58 -57.71
C ASP A 296 -70.11 -19.84 -58.44
N ALA A 297 -70.14 -18.50 -58.38
CA ALA A 297 -71.11 -17.69 -59.14
C ALA A 297 -70.95 -17.85 -60.66
N VAL A 298 -69.72 -17.88 -61.18
CA VAL A 298 -69.44 -18.20 -62.60
C VAL A 298 -69.90 -19.63 -62.94
N THR A 299 -69.69 -20.59 -62.04
CA THR A 299 -70.09 -21.99 -62.24
C THR A 299 -71.62 -22.12 -62.29
N ALA A 300 -72.33 -21.48 -61.36
CA ALA A 300 -73.79 -21.43 -61.32
C ALA A 300 -74.38 -20.73 -62.56
N GLN A 301 -73.77 -19.64 -63.03
CA GLN A 301 -74.21 -18.95 -64.25
C GLN A 301 -74.08 -19.84 -65.50
N ASN A 302 -72.98 -20.59 -65.64
CA ASN A 302 -72.80 -21.55 -66.73
C ASN A 302 -73.83 -22.69 -66.68
N ALA A 303 -74.14 -23.20 -65.48
CA ALA A 303 -75.21 -24.19 -65.30
C ALA A 303 -76.59 -23.63 -65.70
N ALA A 304 -76.90 -22.38 -65.31
CA ALA A 304 -78.14 -21.71 -65.68
C ALA A 304 -78.26 -21.48 -67.20
N ILE A 305 -77.18 -21.08 -67.88
CA ILE A 305 -77.14 -20.98 -69.35
C ILE A 305 -77.40 -22.36 -69.99
N THR A 306 -76.76 -23.41 -69.49
CA THR A 306 -76.90 -24.78 -70.01
C THR A 306 -78.34 -25.29 -69.87
N ALA A 307 -78.98 -25.06 -68.72
CA ALA A 307 -80.39 -25.39 -68.50
C ALA A 307 -81.31 -24.60 -69.44
N ALA A 308 -81.12 -23.27 -69.52
CA ALA A 308 -81.95 -22.42 -70.38
C ALA A 308 -81.82 -22.76 -71.88
N GLN A 309 -80.66 -23.25 -72.32
CA GLN A 309 -80.44 -23.77 -73.68
C GLN A 309 -81.13 -25.13 -73.93
N ALA A 310 -81.19 -26.00 -72.92
CA ALA A 310 -81.95 -27.26 -73.02
C ALA A 310 -83.47 -27.02 -73.08
N ASP A 311 -83.97 -26.10 -72.27
CA ASP A 311 -85.38 -25.65 -72.31
C ASP A 311 -85.72 -25.02 -73.67
N LEU A 312 -84.82 -24.20 -74.23
CA LEU A 312 -84.99 -23.63 -75.57
C LEU A 312 -85.12 -24.72 -76.65
N LEU A 313 -84.25 -25.72 -76.62
CA LEU A 313 -84.30 -26.85 -77.56
C LEU A 313 -85.62 -27.63 -77.46
N ALA A 314 -86.16 -27.79 -76.25
CA ALA A 314 -87.47 -28.42 -76.03
C ALA A 314 -88.63 -27.56 -76.56
N LEU A 315 -88.56 -26.24 -76.39
CA LEU A 315 -89.55 -25.30 -76.92
C LEU A 315 -89.52 -25.20 -78.46
N ASP A 316 -88.33 -25.21 -79.08
CA ASP A 316 -88.18 -25.26 -80.53
C ASP A 316 -88.76 -26.55 -81.11
N ALA A 317 -88.54 -27.70 -80.45
CA ALA A 317 -89.15 -28.97 -80.83
C ALA A 317 -90.69 -28.94 -80.73
N ALA A 318 -91.24 -28.35 -79.66
CA ALA A 318 -92.69 -28.18 -79.49
C ALA A 318 -93.29 -27.23 -80.55
N ALA A 319 -92.61 -26.14 -80.88
CA ALA A 319 -93.01 -25.23 -81.95
C ALA A 319 -92.97 -25.90 -83.34
N GLY A 320 -92.00 -26.80 -83.56
CA GLY A 320 -91.94 -27.67 -84.74
C GLY A 320 -93.15 -28.61 -84.84
N GLN A 321 -93.46 -29.36 -83.77
CA GLN A 321 -94.62 -30.25 -83.72
C GLN A 321 -95.95 -29.50 -83.93
N ALA A 322 -96.08 -28.29 -83.38
CA ALA A 322 -97.26 -27.45 -83.62
C ALA A 322 -97.37 -26.99 -85.09
N ALA A 323 -96.23 -26.74 -85.77
CA ALA A 323 -96.21 -26.38 -87.19
C ALA A 323 -96.58 -27.57 -88.09
N GLU A 324 -96.09 -28.76 -87.76
CA GLU A 324 -96.47 -30.02 -88.42
C GLU A 324 -97.96 -30.30 -88.23
N ALA A 325 -98.51 -30.12 -87.03
CA ALA A 325 -99.94 -30.31 -86.75
C ALA A 325 -100.83 -29.34 -87.56
N VAL A 326 -100.49 -28.05 -87.62
CA VAL A 326 -101.19 -27.08 -88.49
C VAL A 326 -101.12 -27.49 -89.97
N THR A 327 -99.95 -27.96 -90.42
CA THR A 327 -99.74 -28.39 -91.81
C THR A 327 -100.55 -29.65 -92.16
N ALA A 328 -100.56 -30.64 -91.28
CA ALA A 328 -101.34 -31.86 -91.42
C ALA A 328 -102.86 -31.57 -91.43
N GLN A 329 -103.33 -30.67 -90.56
CA GLN A 329 -104.72 -30.25 -90.53
C GLN A 329 -105.13 -29.55 -91.84
N GLN A 330 -104.28 -28.65 -92.36
CA GLN A 330 -104.54 -27.97 -93.62
C GLN A 330 -104.55 -28.94 -94.82
N ALA A 331 -103.70 -29.97 -94.80
CA ALA A 331 -103.73 -31.05 -95.80
C ALA A 331 -105.01 -31.89 -95.71
N ALA A 332 -105.47 -32.23 -94.50
CA ALA A 332 -106.73 -32.95 -94.29
C ALA A 332 -107.96 -32.18 -94.77
N ILE A 333 -108.02 -30.86 -94.50
CA ILE A 333 -109.06 -29.96 -95.05
C ILE A 333 -109.03 -30.01 -96.58
N SER A 334 -107.86 -29.84 -97.19
CA SER A 334 -107.70 -29.81 -98.65
C SER A 334 -108.11 -31.13 -99.31
N ALA A 335 -107.83 -32.27 -98.68
CA ALA A 335 -108.26 -33.59 -99.16
C ALA A 335 -109.78 -33.77 -99.07
N ALA A 336 -110.40 -33.35 -97.97
CA ALA A 336 -111.85 -33.42 -97.79
C ALA A 336 -112.61 -32.48 -98.75
N GLU A 337 -112.05 -31.30 -99.06
CA GLU A 337 -112.56 -30.37 -100.08
C GLU A 337 -112.39 -30.93 -101.51
N ALA A 338 -111.32 -31.70 -101.77
CA ALA A 338 -111.15 -32.41 -103.04
C ALA A 338 -112.21 -33.52 -103.23
N GLU A 339 -112.52 -34.29 -102.18
CA GLU A 339 -113.58 -35.32 -102.21
C GLU A 339 -115.00 -34.75 -102.39
N LEU A 340 -115.27 -33.53 -101.91
CA LEU A 340 -116.55 -32.85 -102.12
C LEU A 340 -116.85 -32.59 -103.60
N THR A 341 -115.83 -32.43 -104.45
CA THR A 341 -115.99 -32.10 -105.87
C THR A 341 -116.67 -33.21 -106.67
N PRO A 342 -116.17 -34.47 -106.71
CA PRO A 342 -116.87 -35.57 -107.37
C PRO A 342 -118.21 -35.91 -106.71
N LEU A 343 -118.34 -35.80 -105.38
CA LEU A 343 -119.63 -36.04 -104.71
C LEU A 343 -120.72 -35.05 -105.16
N ARG A 344 -120.37 -33.77 -105.34
CA ARG A 344 -121.28 -32.76 -105.90
C ARG A 344 -121.59 -33.01 -107.37
N ALA A 345 -120.64 -33.51 -108.16
CA ALA A 345 -120.90 -33.94 -109.55
C ALA A 345 -121.90 -35.10 -109.61
N THR A 346 -121.70 -36.17 -108.83
CA THR A 346 -122.64 -37.30 -108.74
C THR A 346 -124.04 -36.88 -108.26
N ALA A 347 -124.13 -35.91 -107.34
CA ALA A 347 -125.41 -35.35 -106.91
C ALA A 347 -126.12 -34.56 -108.03
N ALA A 348 -125.37 -33.82 -108.85
CA ALA A 348 -125.90 -33.12 -110.02
C ALA A 348 -126.36 -34.09 -111.12
N GLU A 349 -125.53 -35.07 -111.48
CA GLU A 349 -125.87 -36.13 -112.44
C GLU A 349 -127.15 -36.89 -112.05
N ALA A 350 -127.30 -37.23 -110.76
CA ALA A 350 -128.50 -37.87 -110.25
C ALA A 350 -129.74 -36.94 -110.32
N ALA A 351 -129.58 -35.62 -110.13
CA ALA A 351 -130.66 -34.65 -110.24
C ALA A 351 -131.10 -34.45 -111.70
N GLU A 352 -130.15 -34.40 -112.63
CA GLU A 352 -130.42 -34.37 -114.06
C GLU A 352 -131.13 -35.66 -114.51
N ALA A 353 -130.71 -36.84 -114.02
CA ALA A 353 -131.37 -38.10 -114.35
C ALA A 353 -132.83 -38.17 -113.86
N VAL A 354 -133.12 -37.74 -112.62
CA VAL A 354 -134.50 -37.61 -112.11
C VAL A 354 -135.33 -36.65 -112.96
N THR A 355 -134.74 -35.51 -113.35
CA THR A 355 -135.39 -34.48 -114.17
C THR A 355 -135.68 -35.00 -115.59
N ALA A 356 -134.72 -35.66 -116.23
CA ALA A 356 -134.84 -36.24 -117.56
C ALA A 356 -135.89 -37.36 -117.59
N ASN A 357 -135.94 -38.23 -116.57
CA ASN A 357 -136.99 -39.24 -116.47
C ASN A 357 -138.38 -38.59 -116.32
N SER A 358 -138.51 -37.58 -115.46
CA SER A 358 -139.76 -36.82 -115.28
C SER A 358 -140.24 -36.16 -116.58
N ALA A 359 -139.32 -35.63 -117.39
CA ALA A 359 -139.63 -35.08 -118.72
C ALA A 359 -140.04 -36.17 -119.74
N ARG A 360 -139.41 -37.35 -119.71
CA ARG A 360 -139.80 -38.51 -120.54
C ARG A 360 -141.20 -39.01 -120.18
N ILE A 361 -141.52 -39.17 -118.89
CA ILE A 361 -142.87 -39.54 -118.41
C ILE A 361 -143.92 -38.55 -118.93
N THR A 362 -143.62 -37.24 -118.83
CA THR A 362 -144.52 -36.17 -119.31
C THR A 362 -144.75 -36.25 -120.81
N THR A 363 -143.68 -36.48 -121.59
CA THR A 363 -143.75 -36.62 -123.06
C THR A 363 -144.57 -37.83 -123.47
N VAL A 364 -144.29 -39.01 -122.90
CA VAL A 364 -145.01 -40.25 -123.20
C VAL A 364 -146.49 -40.14 -122.78
N SER A 365 -146.79 -39.46 -121.67
CA SER A 365 -148.17 -39.19 -121.23
C SER A 365 -148.94 -38.31 -122.24
N ALA A 366 -148.27 -37.33 -122.87
CA ALA A 366 -148.85 -36.52 -123.94
C ALA A 366 -149.06 -37.32 -125.23
N GLU A 367 -148.14 -38.22 -125.58
CA GLU A 367 -148.27 -39.13 -126.74
C GLU A 367 -149.42 -40.15 -126.55
N ILE A 368 -149.54 -40.76 -125.37
CA ILE A 368 -150.69 -41.59 -124.95
C ILE A 368 -151.99 -40.81 -125.14
N SER A 369 -152.04 -39.58 -124.61
CA SER A 369 -153.22 -38.70 -124.69
C SER A 369 -153.57 -38.29 -126.11
N LYS A 370 -152.59 -38.24 -127.03
CA LYS A 370 -152.81 -38.00 -128.46
C LYS A 370 -153.35 -39.26 -129.14
N LEU A 371 -152.70 -40.42 -128.95
CA LEU A 371 -153.12 -41.69 -129.55
C LEU A 371 -154.56 -42.04 -129.16
N GLN A 372 -154.96 -41.82 -127.90
CA GLN A 372 -156.35 -42.00 -127.45
C GLN A 372 -157.36 -41.11 -128.22
N LYS A 373 -156.99 -39.87 -128.57
CA LYS A 373 -157.82 -38.98 -129.40
C LYS A 373 -157.87 -39.44 -130.86
N ASP A 374 -156.73 -39.81 -131.42
CA ASP A 374 -156.62 -40.28 -132.81
C ASP A 374 -157.43 -41.60 -133.02
N ILE A 375 -157.40 -42.52 -132.05
CA ILE A 375 -158.23 -43.74 -132.01
C ILE A 375 -159.73 -43.38 -131.93
N SER A 376 -160.10 -42.42 -131.08
CA SER A 376 -161.50 -41.99 -130.91
C SER A 376 -162.05 -41.33 -132.18
N ALA A 377 -161.25 -40.52 -132.85
CA ALA A 377 -161.59 -39.91 -134.13
C ALA A 377 -161.77 -40.97 -135.23
N LYS A 378 -160.82 -41.91 -135.36
CA LYS A 378 -160.91 -43.00 -136.36
C LYS A 378 -162.07 -43.96 -136.10
N SER A 379 -162.39 -44.22 -134.83
CA SER A 379 -163.60 -44.98 -134.44
C SER A 379 -164.89 -44.25 -134.86
N SER A 380 -164.91 -42.92 -134.77
CA SER A 380 -166.04 -42.11 -135.23
C SER A 380 -166.18 -42.12 -136.77
N GLU A 381 -165.07 -42.10 -137.50
CA GLU A 381 -165.04 -42.27 -138.96
C GLU A 381 -165.56 -43.67 -139.38
N ILE A 382 -165.18 -44.72 -138.65
CA ILE A 382 -165.70 -46.10 -138.83
C ILE A 382 -167.23 -46.10 -138.70
N THR A 383 -167.78 -45.52 -137.63
CA THR A 383 -169.23 -45.43 -137.42
C THR A 383 -169.94 -44.65 -138.53
N ALA A 384 -169.35 -43.53 -138.98
CA ALA A 384 -169.89 -42.75 -140.09
C ALA A 384 -169.90 -43.53 -141.42
N LYS A 385 -168.83 -44.27 -141.74
CA LYS A 385 -168.74 -45.14 -142.92
C LYS A 385 -169.74 -46.31 -142.85
N GLN A 386 -169.94 -46.91 -141.68
CA GLN A 386 -170.98 -47.93 -141.46
C GLN A 386 -172.38 -47.38 -141.73
N GLY A 387 -172.71 -46.19 -141.22
CA GLY A 387 -173.97 -45.51 -141.53
C GLY A 387 -174.16 -45.24 -143.02
N ALA A 388 -173.11 -44.77 -143.70
CA ALA A 388 -173.12 -44.53 -145.15
C ALA A 388 -173.33 -45.82 -145.97
N ILE A 389 -172.72 -46.95 -145.55
CA ILE A 389 -172.96 -48.27 -146.15
C ILE A 389 -174.44 -48.66 -146.00
N THR A 390 -175.00 -48.54 -144.81
CA THR A 390 -176.42 -48.85 -144.54
C THR A 390 -177.36 -47.98 -145.39
N THR A 391 -177.08 -46.67 -145.52
CA THR A 391 -177.85 -45.78 -146.40
C THR A 391 -177.77 -46.23 -147.87
N ALA A 392 -176.57 -46.50 -148.40
CA ALA A 392 -176.40 -46.93 -149.79
C ALA A 392 -177.04 -48.31 -150.06
N GLN A 393 -177.04 -49.22 -149.08
CA GLN A 393 -177.74 -50.51 -149.15
C GLN A 393 -179.27 -50.34 -149.23
N ASN A 394 -179.84 -49.43 -148.43
CA ASN A 394 -181.27 -49.13 -148.48
C ASN A 394 -181.68 -48.48 -149.83
N GLU A 395 -180.88 -47.56 -150.34
CA GLU A 395 -181.07 -46.96 -151.68
C GLU A 395 -180.97 -48.02 -152.80
N LEU A 396 -180.00 -48.94 -152.70
CA LEU A 396 -179.85 -50.04 -153.64
C LEU A 396 -181.08 -50.96 -153.64
N ALA A 397 -181.61 -51.30 -152.46
CA ALA A 397 -182.83 -52.11 -152.34
C ALA A 397 -184.08 -51.39 -152.91
N ALA A 398 -184.19 -50.08 -152.72
CA ALA A 398 -185.25 -49.27 -153.32
C ALA A 398 -185.14 -49.26 -154.86
N LEU A 399 -183.94 -49.06 -155.42
CA LEU A 399 -183.69 -49.12 -156.86
C LEU A 399 -183.96 -50.52 -157.45
N GLN A 400 -183.58 -51.60 -156.76
CA GLN A 400 -183.90 -52.97 -157.16
C GLN A 400 -185.42 -53.25 -157.15
N THR A 401 -186.16 -52.59 -156.26
CA THR A 401 -187.63 -52.66 -156.24
C THR A 401 -188.22 -51.88 -157.42
N GLN A 402 -187.75 -50.66 -157.68
CA GLN A 402 -188.15 -49.86 -158.84
C GLN A 402 -187.86 -50.59 -160.16
N LYS A 403 -186.70 -51.23 -160.29
CA LYS A 403 -186.33 -52.10 -161.42
C LYS A 403 -187.42 -53.15 -161.70
N ARG A 404 -187.80 -53.90 -160.67
CA ARG A 404 -188.80 -54.97 -160.77
C ARG A 404 -190.18 -54.45 -161.17
N THR A 405 -190.57 -53.27 -160.67
CA THR A 405 -191.82 -52.61 -161.08
C THR A 405 -191.78 -52.23 -162.56
N LEU A 406 -190.69 -51.61 -163.03
CA LEU A 406 -190.53 -51.23 -164.43
C LEU A 406 -190.52 -52.45 -165.36
N GLU A 407 -189.88 -53.56 -164.96
CA GLU A 407 -189.90 -54.83 -165.70
C GLU A 407 -191.35 -55.37 -165.83
N GLY A 408 -192.15 -55.27 -164.76
CA GLY A 408 -193.58 -55.62 -164.77
C GLY A 408 -194.45 -54.69 -165.64
N GLU A 409 -194.20 -53.38 -165.60
CA GLU A 409 -194.86 -52.38 -166.45
C GLU A 409 -194.55 -52.61 -167.93
N ILE A 410 -193.28 -52.84 -168.29
CA ILE A 410 -192.83 -53.14 -169.65
C ILE A 410 -193.46 -54.44 -170.17
N ALA A 411 -193.51 -55.48 -169.35
CA ALA A 411 -194.16 -56.75 -169.71
C ALA A 411 -195.68 -56.59 -169.91
N THR A 412 -196.34 -55.76 -169.10
CA THR A 412 -197.77 -55.46 -169.20
C THR A 412 -198.09 -54.65 -170.46
N LEU A 413 -197.34 -53.58 -170.71
CA LEU A 413 -197.46 -52.77 -171.93
C LEU A 413 -197.18 -53.61 -173.19
N THR A 414 -196.20 -54.51 -173.15
CA THR A 414 -195.92 -55.43 -174.26
C THR A 414 -197.12 -56.34 -174.56
N LYS A 415 -197.73 -56.97 -173.55
CA LYS A 415 -198.97 -57.74 -173.73
C LYS A 415 -200.13 -56.91 -174.31
N GLN A 416 -200.26 -55.64 -173.90
CA GLN A 416 -201.30 -54.74 -174.42
C GLN A 416 -201.03 -54.35 -175.89
N ILE A 417 -199.78 -54.13 -176.28
CA ILE A 417 -199.36 -53.87 -177.67
C ILE A 417 -199.68 -55.07 -178.57
N ASP A 418 -199.48 -56.29 -178.08
CA ASP A 418 -199.65 -57.51 -178.87
C ASP A 418 -201.13 -57.94 -179.00
N ALA A 419 -201.99 -57.54 -178.05
CA ALA A 419 -203.43 -57.80 -178.10
C ALA A 419 -204.21 -56.96 -179.14
N ILE A 420 -203.62 -55.87 -179.65
CA ILE A 420 -204.28 -54.95 -180.58
C ILE A 420 -203.97 -55.34 -182.03
N ASN A 421 -204.94 -55.98 -182.70
CA ASN A 421 -204.87 -56.25 -184.13
C ASN A 421 -205.14 -54.99 -184.95
N GLY A 422 -204.29 -54.74 -185.97
CA GLY A 422 -204.34 -53.56 -186.83
C GLY A 422 -203.48 -52.39 -186.32
N ASN A 423 -202.94 -51.60 -187.25
CA ASN A 423 -202.04 -50.48 -186.96
C ASN A 423 -202.81 -49.20 -186.64
N ASN A 424 -203.35 -49.10 -185.43
CA ASN A 424 -204.11 -47.94 -184.94
C ASN A 424 -203.29 -47.07 -183.94
N PRO A 425 -203.70 -45.82 -183.65
CA PRO A 425 -202.96 -44.91 -182.78
C PRO A 425 -202.70 -45.44 -181.37
N THR A 426 -203.67 -46.19 -180.80
CA THR A 426 -203.57 -46.76 -179.45
C THR A 426 -202.37 -47.72 -179.33
N ARG A 427 -202.15 -48.57 -180.34
CA ARG A 427 -201.01 -49.49 -180.36
C ARG A 427 -199.67 -48.75 -180.43
N ARG A 428 -199.61 -47.61 -181.12
CA ARG A 428 -198.41 -46.77 -181.22
C ARG A 428 -198.08 -46.11 -179.87
N ALA A 429 -199.06 -45.48 -179.24
CA ALA A 429 -198.90 -44.84 -177.94
C ALA A 429 -198.38 -45.80 -176.85
N LEU A 430 -198.89 -47.05 -176.85
CA LEU A 430 -198.39 -48.10 -175.94
C LEU A 430 -196.94 -48.51 -176.25
N MET A 431 -196.55 -48.61 -177.53
CA MET A 431 -195.15 -48.87 -177.92
C MET A 431 -194.21 -47.76 -177.45
N ASP A 432 -194.63 -46.50 -177.55
CA ASP A 432 -193.84 -45.35 -177.14
C ASP A 432 -193.70 -45.31 -175.59
N GLN A 433 -194.79 -45.56 -174.84
CA GLN A 433 -194.74 -45.75 -173.38
C GLN A 433 -193.81 -46.90 -172.96
N ARG A 434 -193.90 -48.07 -173.62
CA ARG A 434 -193.02 -49.22 -173.36
C ARG A 434 -191.56 -48.89 -173.62
N THR A 435 -191.28 -48.05 -174.61
CA THR A 435 -189.92 -47.61 -174.95
C THR A 435 -189.39 -46.61 -173.92
N ALA A 436 -190.19 -45.64 -173.48
CA ALA A 436 -189.83 -44.75 -172.37
C ALA A 436 -189.52 -45.54 -171.08
N LYS A 437 -190.34 -46.55 -170.77
CA LYS A 437 -190.12 -47.43 -169.61
C LYS A 437 -188.85 -48.28 -169.72
N GLN A 438 -188.48 -48.73 -170.92
CA GLN A 438 -187.20 -49.40 -171.16
C GLN A 438 -185.99 -48.47 -170.91
N VAL A 439 -186.12 -47.17 -171.19
CA VAL A 439 -185.10 -46.15 -170.85
C VAL A 439 -185.03 -45.93 -169.33
N GLU A 440 -186.18 -45.78 -168.65
CA GLU A 440 -186.24 -45.72 -167.17
C GLU A 440 -185.54 -46.94 -166.54
N LEU A 441 -185.83 -48.15 -167.02
CA LEU A 441 -185.23 -49.40 -166.55
C LEU A 441 -183.71 -49.42 -166.77
N THR A 442 -183.23 -48.92 -167.90
CA THR A 442 -181.80 -48.82 -168.20
C THR A 442 -181.09 -47.87 -167.23
N ALA A 443 -181.70 -46.70 -166.98
CA ALA A 443 -181.18 -45.72 -166.02
C ALA A 443 -181.20 -46.23 -164.56
N VAL A 444 -182.19 -47.04 -164.17
CA VAL A 444 -182.22 -47.70 -162.85
C VAL A 444 -181.13 -48.77 -162.73
N ASN A 445 -180.87 -49.58 -163.77
CA ASN A 445 -179.78 -50.55 -163.75
C ASN A 445 -178.39 -49.90 -163.66
N ALA A 446 -178.18 -48.74 -164.29
CA ALA A 446 -176.96 -47.94 -164.10
C ALA A 446 -176.79 -47.52 -162.63
N LYS A 447 -177.82 -46.89 -162.04
CA LYS A 447 -177.80 -46.48 -160.61
C LYS A 447 -177.59 -47.64 -159.64
N ILE A 448 -178.11 -48.83 -159.95
CA ILE A 448 -177.86 -50.07 -159.17
C ILE A 448 -176.37 -50.46 -159.22
N THR A 449 -175.73 -50.34 -160.38
CA THR A 449 -174.29 -50.61 -160.56
C THR A 449 -173.45 -49.57 -159.83
N ASP A 450 -173.79 -48.28 -159.94
CA ASP A 450 -173.12 -47.19 -159.23
C ASP A 450 -173.21 -47.37 -157.71
N LYS A 451 -174.40 -47.69 -157.18
CA LYS A 451 -174.62 -47.94 -155.74
C LYS A 451 -173.91 -49.19 -155.24
N SER A 452 -173.86 -50.26 -156.04
CA SER A 452 -173.08 -51.46 -155.71
C SER A 452 -171.59 -51.15 -155.62
N THR A 453 -171.08 -50.34 -156.55
CA THR A 453 -169.68 -49.86 -156.56
C THR A 453 -169.39 -48.95 -155.37
N GLN A 454 -170.33 -48.05 -155.02
CA GLN A 454 -170.22 -47.18 -153.85
C GLN A 454 -170.15 -47.98 -152.54
N ILE A 455 -170.97 -49.02 -152.38
CA ILE A 455 -170.94 -49.90 -151.20
C ILE A 455 -169.59 -50.62 -151.10
N ALA A 456 -169.08 -51.18 -152.20
CA ALA A 456 -167.78 -51.85 -152.23
C ALA A 456 -166.63 -50.90 -151.86
N GLY A 457 -166.65 -49.66 -152.36
CA GLY A 457 -165.69 -48.61 -152.00
C GLY A 457 -165.73 -48.27 -150.50
N LEU A 458 -166.93 -48.04 -149.96
CA LEU A 458 -167.11 -47.75 -148.52
C LEU A 458 -166.71 -48.93 -147.62
N GLN A 459 -166.86 -50.17 -148.07
CA GLN A 459 -166.34 -51.36 -147.37
C GLN A 459 -164.80 -51.43 -147.39
N GLY A 460 -164.17 -50.99 -148.49
CA GLY A 460 -162.71 -50.82 -148.58
C GLY A 460 -162.19 -49.73 -147.63
N ASP A 461 -162.88 -48.58 -147.57
CA ASP A 461 -162.60 -47.51 -146.60
C ASP A 461 -162.70 -48.03 -145.16
N LEU A 462 -163.79 -48.76 -144.85
CA LEU A 462 -164.04 -49.31 -143.52
C LEU A 462 -162.93 -50.26 -143.06
N LYS A 463 -162.49 -51.18 -143.93
CA LYS A 463 -161.38 -52.09 -143.65
C LYS A 463 -160.06 -51.34 -143.44
N THR A 464 -159.83 -50.27 -144.21
CA THR A 464 -158.64 -49.42 -144.08
C THR A 464 -158.63 -48.68 -142.74
N LEU A 465 -159.76 -48.12 -142.32
CA LEU A 465 -159.92 -47.46 -141.02
C LEU A 465 -159.76 -48.43 -139.85
N GLN A 466 -160.27 -49.66 -139.96
CA GLN A 466 -160.07 -50.71 -138.95
C GLN A 466 -158.59 -51.01 -138.74
N GLY A 467 -157.82 -51.25 -139.82
CA GLY A 467 -156.37 -51.46 -139.73
C GLY A 467 -155.60 -50.26 -139.17
N GLN A 468 -156.09 -49.03 -139.39
CA GLN A 468 -155.54 -47.83 -138.76
C GLN A 468 -155.80 -47.80 -137.25
N VAL A 469 -157.01 -48.16 -136.80
CA VAL A 469 -157.34 -48.28 -135.37
C VAL A 469 -156.50 -49.36 -134.68
N ASP A 470 -156.33 -50.53 -135.29
CA ASP A 470 -155.48 -51.60 -134.75
C ASP A 470 -154.02 -51.17 -134.61
N THR A 471 -153.50 -50.44 -135.61
CA THR A 471 -152.14 -49.86 -135.59
C THR A 471 -151.98 -48.84 -134.46
N LEU A 472 -152.95 -47.94 -134.28
CA LEU A 472 -152.93 -46.94 -133.21
C LEU A 472 -153.07 -47.58 -131.81
N ASN A 473 -153.89 -48.63 -131.67
CA ASN A 473 -154.01 -49.41 -130.43
C ASN A 473 -152.68 -50.08 -130.04
N ALA A 474 -151.96 -50.66 -131.01
CA ALA A 474 -150.64 -51.25 -130.76
C ALA A 474 -149.61 -50.17 -130.32
N GLN A 475 -149.63 -48.99 -130.95
CA GLN A 475 -148.80 -47.85 -130.54
C GLN A 475 -149.15 -47.35 -129.13
N LEU A 476 -150.45 -47.27 -128.79
CA LEU A 476 -150.92 -46.88 -127.47
C LEU A 476 -150.44 -47.85 -126.39
N LEU A 477 -150.56 -49.16 -126.62
CA LEU A 477 -150.09 -50.18 -125.68
C LEU A 477 -148.57 -50.12 -125.48
N ALA A 478 -147.80 -49.93 -126.56
CA ALA A 478 -146.35 -49.76 -126.48
C ALA A 478 -145.96 -48.53 -125.64
N LYS A 479 -146.65 -47.40 -125.82
CA LYS A 479 -146.43 -46.17 -125.05
C LYS A 479 -146.87 -46.29 -123.59
N GLN A 480 -147.95 -47.02 -123.30
CA GLN A 480 -148.33 -47.37 -121.92
C GLN A 480 -147.27 -48.23 -121.24
N GLY A 481 -146.66 -49.18 -121.97
CA GLY A 481 -145.50 -49.95 -121.51
C GLY A 481 -144.30 -49.05 -121.18
N GLU A 482 -143.92 -48.16 -122.10
CA GLU A 482 -142.83 -47.19 -121.89
C GLU A 482 -143.09 -46.32 -120.64
N SER A 483 -144.30 -45.78 -120.49
CA SER A 483 -144.70 -45.00 -119.30
C SER A 483 -144.54 -45.79 -117.99
N SER A 484 -144.87 -47.09 -117.99
CA SER A 484 -144.75 -47.95 -116.81
C SER A 484 -143.29 -48.22 -116.43
N THR A 485 -142.41 -48.41 -117.41
CA THR A 485 -140.96 -48.56 -117.16
C THR A 485 -140.37 -47.27 -116.58
N LEU A 486 -140.67 -46.13 -117.18
CA LEU A 486 -140.20 -44.82 -116.70
C LEU A 486 -140.67 -44.51 -115.26
N GLN A 487 -141.92 -44.86 -114.94
CA GLN A 487 -142.46 -44.73 -113.57
C GLN A 487 -141.73 -45.63 -112.56
N GLN A 488 -141.28 -46.83 -112.96
CA GLN A 488 -140.45 -47.69 -112.13
C GLN A 488 -139.01 -47.17 -111.98
N GLU A 489 -138.44 -46.55 -113.03
CA GLU A 489 -137.12 -45.90 -112.98
C GLU A 489 -137.07 -44.68 -112.03
N ALA A 490 -138.21 -44.04 -111.73
CA ALA A 490 -138.26 -42.82 -110.91
C ALA A 490 -137.80 -43.04 -109.44
N ALA A 491 -138.20 -44.16 -108.82
CA ALA A 491 -137.86 -44.47 -107.43
C ALA A 491 -136.35 -44.70 -107.18
N PRO A 492 -135.64 -45.56 -107.93
CA PRO A 492 -134.19 -45.75 -107.74
C PRO A 492 -133.38 -44.49 -108.08
N LEU A 493 -133.80 -43.69 -109.07
CA LEU A 493 -133.14 -42.41 -109.38
C LEU A 493 -133.28 -41.41 -108.21
N GLN A 494 -134.48 -41.30 -107.61
CA GLN A 494 -134.69 -40.47 -106.43
C GLN A 494 -133.90 -40.97 -105.21
N ALA A 495 -133.75 -42.28 -105.03
CA ALA A 495 -132.92 -42.86 -103.97
C ALA A 495 -131.42 -42.58 -104.18
N ALA A 496 -130.92 -42.67 -105.41
CA ALA A 496 -129.55 -42.31 -105.76
C ALA A 496 -129.27 -40.82 -105.48
N LEU A 497 -130.16 -39.93 -105.92
CA LEU A 497 -130.09 -38.49 -105.63
C LEU A 497 -130.08 -38.18 -104.13
N THR A 498 -130.93 -38.88 -103.36
CA THR A 498 -130.99 -38.72 -101.89
C THR A 498 -129.68 -39.16 -101.23
N THR A 499 -129.10 -40.27 -101.71
CA THR A 499 -127.82 -40.82 -101.22
C THR A 499 -126.64 -39.90 -101.53
N ALA A 500 -126.56 -39.37 -102.76
CA ALA A 500 -125.52 -38.44 -103.18
C ALA A 500 -125.57 -37.12 -102.39
N ASN A 501 -126.76 -36.55 -102.18
CA ASN A 501 -126.93 -35.37 -101.33
C ASN A 501 -126.52 -35.63 -99.86
N ALA A 502 -126.86 -36.79 -99.30
CA ALA A 502 -126.44 -37.15 -97.95
C ALA A 502 -124.90 -37.25 -97.82
N ALA A 503 -124.22 -37.81 -98.84
CA ALA A 503 -122.76 -37.87 -98.88
C ALA A 503 -122.11 -36.48 -98.97
N VAL A 504 -122.64 -35.58 -99.80
CA VAL A 504 -122.20 -34.17 -99.86
C VAL A 504 -122.36 -33.48 -98.51
N VAL A 505 -123.53 -33.60 -97.87
CA VAL A 505 -123.80 -32.98 -96.55
C VAL A 505 -122.86 -33.52 -95.47
N ALA A 506 -122.57 -34.83 -95.47
CA ALA A 506 -121.62 -35.44 -94.54
C ALA A 506 -120.19 -34.89 -94.74
N LYS A 507 -119.72 -34.79 -95.99
CA LYS A 507 -118.38 -34.27 -96.29
C LYS A 507 -118.24 -32.76 -96.05
N ASP A 508 -119.28 -31.97 -96.31
CA ASP A 508 -119.35 -30.54 -95.94
C ASP A 508 -119.34 -30.35 -94.41
N ALA A 509 -119.87 -31.30 -93.63
CA ALA A 509 -119.77 -31.27 -92.17
C ALA A 509 -118.37 -31.66 -91.67
N GLU A 510 -117.72 -32.64 -92.30
CA GLU A 510 -116.34 -33.05 -92.03
C GLU A 510 -115.36 -31.88 -92.27
N VAL A 511 -115.45 -31.22 -93.43
CA VAL A 511 -114.65 -30.03 -93.77
C VAL A 511 -114.82 -28.94 -92.71
N LYS A 512 -116.05 -28.64 -92.28
CA LYS A 512 -116.32 -27.63 -91.23
C LYS A 512 -115.74 -28.00 -89.88
N ALA A 513 -115.77 -29.29 -89.50
CA ALA A 513 -115.15 -29.76 -88.27
C ALA A 513 -113.63 -29.61 -88.31
N LEU A 514 -113.00 -29.99 -89.42
CA LEU A 514 -111.55 -29.84 -89.62
C LEU A 514 -111.12 -28.36 -89.65
N GLN A 515 -111.87 -27.51 -90.36
CA GLN A 515 -111.67 -26.05 -90.36
C GLN A 515 -111.84 -25.44 -88.96
N GLY A 516 -112.80 -25.93 -88.15
CA GLY A 516 -113.04 -25.46 -86.79
C GLY A 516 -111.93 -25.79 -85.78
N GLN A 517 -111.12 -26.82 -86.05
CA GLN A 517 -109.95 -27.19 -85.23
C GLN A 517 -108.71 -26.35 -85.56
N LEU A 518 -108.60 -25.82 -86.79
CA LEU A 518 -107.42 -25.12 -87.28
C LEU A 518 -107.03 -23.86 -86.46
N PRO A 519 -107.95 -22.99 -86.00
CA PRO A 519 -107.60 -21.82 -85.19
C PRO A 519 -106.91 -22.19 -83.87
N ALA A 520 -107.33 -23.26 -83.20
CA ALA A 520 -106.71 -23.70 -81.94
C ALA A 520 -105.25 -24.16 -82.15
N LEU A 521 -104.99 -24.87 -83.25
CA LEU A 521 -103.63 -25.27 -83.63
C LEU A 521 -102.76 -24.05 -84.04
N GLN A 522 -103.35 -23.07 -84.72
CA GLN A 522 -102.67 -21.81 -85.07
C GLN A 522 -102.34 -20.96 -83.83
N THR A 523 -103.22 -20.91 -82.82
CA THR A 523 -102.95 -20.29 -81.52
C THR A 523 -101.80 -21.03 -80.82
N ALA A 524 -101.87 -22.36 -80.67
CA ALA A 524 -100.82 -23.14 -80.02
C ALA A 524 -99.44 -22.98 -80.70
N LEU A 525 -99.40 -22.90 -82.04
CA LEU A 525 -98.18 -22.61 -82.81
C LEU A 525 -97.66 -21.18 -82.56
N THR A 526 -98.54 -20.21 -82.36
CA THR A 526 -98.17 -18.82 -82.06
C THR A 526 -97.61 -18.71 -80.63
N ASP A 527 -98.26 -19.35 -79.66
CA ASP A 527 -97.84 -19.38 -78.26
C ASP A 527 -96.49 -20.10 -78.10
N ALA A 528 -96.29 -21.23 -78.78
CA ALA A 528 -95.01 -21.95 -78.78
C ALA A 528 -93.87 -21.09 -79.35
N LYS A 529 -94.11 -20.36 -80.45
CA LYS A 529 -93.13 -19.43 -81.03
C LYS A 529 -92.85 -18.23 -80.12
N ALA A 530 -93.85 -17.74 -79.38
CA ALA A 530 -93.65 -16.69 -78.38
C ALA A 530 -92.78 -17.19 -77.22
N ALA A 531 -93.03 -18.41 -76.72
CA ALA A 531 -92.22 -19.04 -75.67
C ALA A 531 -90.76 -19.25 -76.11
N VAL A 532 -90.52 -19.73 -77.34
CA VAL A 532 -89.18 -19.81 -77.95
C VAL A 532 -88.50 -18.44 -77.94
N ALA A 533 -89.16 -17.39 -78.44
CA ALA A 533 -88.58 -16.04 -78.51
C ALA A 533 -88.25 -15.46 -77.12
N THR A 534 -89.10 -15.70 -76.12
CA THR A 534 -88.83 -15.32 -74.73
C THR A 534 -87.63 -16.08 -74.16
N GLN A 535 -87.52 -17.39 -74.41
CA GLN A 535 -86.40 -18.19 -73.92
C GLN A 535 -85.07 -17.83 -74.61
N GLN A 536 -85.10 -17.47 -75.90
CA GLN A 536 -83.92 -16.93 -76.61
C GLN A 536 -83.42 -15.62 -75.98
N GLN A 537 -84.31 -14.72 -75.55
CA GLN A 537 -83.94 -13.52 -74.78
C GLN A 537 -83.40 -13.86 -73.39
N GLY A 538 -83.96 -14.88 -72.72
CA GLY A 538 -83.45 -15.41 -71.45
C GLY A 538 -82.01 -15.92 -71.57
N VAL A 539 -81.73 -16.81 -72.52
CA VAL A 539 -80.39 -17.33 -72.83
C VAL A 539 -79.43 -16.18 -73.16
N THR A 540 -79.84 -15.22 -73.99
CA THR A 540 -79.02 -14.05 -74.35
C THR A 540 -78.68 -13.19 -73.13
N THR A 541 -79.63 -13.00 -72.20
CA THR A 541 -79.43 -12.23 -70.97
C THR A 541 -78.45 -12.94 -70.03
N LEU A 542 -78.62 -14.24 -69.82
CA LEU A 542 -77.72 -15.04 -68.98
C LEU A 542 -76.29 -15.09 -69.56
N GLN A 543 -76.15 -15.19 -70.88
CA GLN A 543 -74.87 -15.10 -71.59
C GLN A 543 -74.25 -13.71 -71.47
N GLY A 544 -75.03 -12.63 -71.50
CA GLY A 544 -74.55 -11.26 -71.33
C GLY A 544 -74.04 -10.94 -69.91
N GLN A 545 -74.52 -11.66 -68.90
CA GLN A 545 -74.05 -11.53 -67.51
C GLN A 545 -72.73 -12.27 -67.23
N LEU A 546 -72.46 -13.36 -67.96
CA LEU A 546 -71.31 -14.24 -67.72
C LEU A 546 -69.94 -13.52 -67.82
N PRO A 547 -69.66 -12.60 -68.77
CA PRO A 547 -68.39 -11.88 -68.83
C PRO A 547 -68.12 -11.04 -67.57
N ALA A 548 -69.13 -10.41 -66.98
CA ALA A 548 -68.96 -9.60 -65.78
C ALA A 548 -68.63 -10.45 -64.54
N LEU A 549 -69.30 -11.59 -64.37
CA LEU A 549 -68.96 -12.57 -63.32
C LEU A 549 -67.57 -13.18 -63.55
N THR A 550 -67.19 -13.43 -64.80
CA THR A 550 -65.87 -13.97 -65.16
C THR A 550 -64.75 -12.96 -64.87
N ALA A 551 -64.98 -11.67 -65.12
CA ALA A 551 -64.06 -10.59 -64.76
C ALA A 551 -63.91 -10.47 -63.23
N ALA A 552 -65.02 -10.42 -62.49
CA ALA A 552 -64.98 -10.37 -61.03
C ALA A 552 -64.27 -11.60 -60.41
N ALA A 553 -64.44 -12.79 -60.98
CA ALA A 553 -63.73 -14.00 -60.56
C ALA A 553 -62.24 -14.02 -60.95
N ALA A 554 -61.81 -13.20 -61.91
CA ALA A 554 -60.40 -12.97 -62.21
C ALA A 554 -59.81 -11.91 -61.25
N GLU A 555 -60.46 -10.76 -61.10
CA GLU A 555 -60.07 -9.69 -60.18
C GLU A 555 -59.91 -10.19 -58.73
N ALA A 556 -60.81 -11.06 -58.26
CA ALA A 556 -60.69 -11.66 -56.93
C ALA A 556 -59.49 -12.61 -56.79
N ARG A 557 -59.10 -13.32 -57.86
CA ARG A 557 -57.89 -14.18 -57.86
C ARG A 557 -56.61 -13.35 -57.94
N ASP A 558 -56.61 -12.27 -58.71
CA ASP A 558 -55.49 -11.34 -58.78
C ASP A 558 -55.30 -10.61 -57.44
N ALA A 559 -56.38 -10.29 -56.73
CA ALA A 559 -56.34 -9.77 -55.36
C ALA A 559 -55.76 -10.78 -54.36
N VAL A 560 -56.13 -12.07 -54.46
CA VAL A 560 -55.50 -13.15 -53.68
C VAL A 560 -54.00 -13.21 -53.96
N ALA A 561 -53.59 -13.30 -55.22
CA ALA A 561 -52.17 -13.39 -55.58
C ALA A 561 -51.35 -12.14 -55.16
N ALA A 562 -51.95 -10.96 -55.21
CA ALA A 562 -51.35 -9.74 -54.68
C ALA A 562 -51.17 -9.80 -53.15
N GLN A 563 -52.17 -10.31 -52.42
CA GLN A 563 -52.10 -10.45 -50.96
C GLN A 563 -51.16 -11.58 -50.51
N GLU A 564 -51.05 -12.67 -51.27
CA GLU A 564 -50.03 -13.71 -51.08
C GLU A 564 -48.61 -13.13 -51.20
N LYS A 565 -48.39 -12.24 -52.17
CA LYS A 565 -47.13 -11.50 -52.28
C LYS A 565 -46.89 -10.59 -51.06
N VAL A 566 -47.89 -9.87 -50.57
CA VAL A 566 -47.76 -9.02 -49.37
C VAL A 566 -47.36 -9.83 -48.14
N VAL A 567 -47.96 -11.02 -47.93
CA VAL A 567 -47.56 -11.92 -46.84
C VAL A 567 -46.10 -12.36 -47.02
N ALA A 568 -45.72 -12.81 -48.21
CA ALA A 568 -44.35 -13.28 -48.49
C ALA A 568 -43.29 -12.17 -48.38
N ASP A 569 -43.61 -10.92 -48.78
CA ASP A 569 -42.73 -9.77 -48.62
C ASP A 569 -42.51 -9.45 -47.13
N LEU A 570 -43.57 -9.45 -46.31
CA LEU A 570 -43.49 -9.20 -44.86
C LEU A 570 -42.73 -10.33 -44.12
N GLU A 571 -42.95 -11.59 -44.50
CA GLU A 571 -42.23 -12.76 -43.96
C GLU A 571 -40.73 -12.71 -44.29
N ALA A 572 -40.34 -12.15 -45.45
CA ALA A 572 -38.95 -12.01 -45.85
C ALA A 572 -38.14 -11.00 -45.01
N GLU A 573 -38.81 -10.12 -44.24
CA GLU A 573 -38.16 -9.17 -43.33
C GLU A 573 -37.94 -9.76 -41.91
N LEU A 574 -38.67 -10.82 -41.54
CA LEU A 574 -38.52 -11.48 -40.23
C LEU A 574 -37.09 -11.95 -39.90
N PRO A 575 -36.29 -12.51 -40.83
CA PRO A 575 -34.91 -12.89 -40.54
C PRO A 575 -34.06 -11.68 -40.11
N GLY A 576 -34.12 -10.57 -40.86
CA GLY A 576 -33.34 -9.37 -40.54
C GLY A 576 -33.73 -8.72 -39.21
N LEU A 577 -35.01 -8.76 -38.85
CA LEU A 577 -35.48 -8.31 -37.53
C LEU A 577 -35.08 -9.28 -36.40
N THR A 578 -35.04 -10.58 -36.67
CA THR A 578 -34.59 -11.60 -35.70
C THR A 578 -33.09 -11.48 -35.46
N ASP A 579 -32.27 -11.39 -36.52
CA ASP A 579 -30.83 -11.14 -36.47
C ASP A 579 -30.54 -9.83 -35.72
N GLY A 580 -31.36 -8.79 -35.92
CA GLY A 580 -31.26 -7.51 -35.20
C GLY A 580 -31.50 -7.64 -33.69
N VAL A 581 -32.48 -8.46 -33.27
CA VAL A 581 -32.71 -8.79 -31.86
C VAL A 581 -31.54 -9.61 -31.29
N GLU A 582 -31.06 -10.64 -31.98
CA GLU A 582 -29.92 -11.43 -31.52
C GLU A 582 -28.63 -10.59 -31.40
N ALA A 583 -28.37 -9.70 -32.36
CA ALA A 583 -27.24 -8.77 -32.32
C ALA A 583 -27.34 -7.79 -31.13
N ALA A 584 -28.53 -7.25 -30.84
CA ALA A 584 -28.74 -6.42 -29.65
C ALA A 584 -28.52 -7.22 -28.36
N GLN A 585 -29.03 -8.46 -28.28
CA GLN A 585 -28.85 -9.34 -27.13
C GLN A 585 -27.38 -9.71 -26.89
N ALA A 586 -26.62 -9.94 -27.97
CA ALA A 586 -25.18 -10.15 -27.93
C ALA A 586 -24.43 -8.90 -27.45
N ALA A 587 -24.78 -7.71 -27.96
CA ALA A 587 -24.18 -6.44 -27.54
C ALA A 587 -24.45 -6.14 -26.04
N ILE A 588 -25.68 -6.34 -25.57
CA ILE A 588 -26.05 -6.24 -24.14
C ILE A 588 -25.20 -7.20 -23.29
N THR A 589 -24.97 -8.42 -23.78
CA THR A 589 -24.17 -9.43 -23.09
C THR A 589 -22.68 -9.04 -23.04
N THR A 590 -22.12 -8.55 -24.15
CA THR A 590 -20.76 -8.01 -24.20
C THR A 590 -20.58 -6.83 -23.26
N GLN A 591 -21.52 -5.88 -23.25
CA GLN A 591 -21.43 -4.69 -22.42
C GLN A 591 -21.55 -5.00 -20.91
N LYS A 592 -22.29 -6.03 -20.52
CA LYS A 592 -22.26 -6.55 -19.13
C LYS A 592 -20.86 -7.06 -18.75
N GLY A 593 -20.18 -7.77 -19.65
CA GLY A 593 -18.78 -8.19 -19.44
C GLY A 593 -17.81 -7.01 -19.29
N VAL A 594 -18.01 -5.93 -20.07
CA VAL A 594 -17.24 -4.68 -19.92
C VAL A 594 -17.51 -4.04 -18.56
N LEU A 595 -18.77 -3.97 -18.12
CA LEU A 595 -19.17 -3.41 -16.84
C LEU A 595 -18.63 -4.21 -15.64
N ASP A 596 -18.68 -5.54 -15.69
CA ASP A 596 -18.12 -6.40 -14.64
C ASP A 596 -16.58 -6.30 -14.59
N THR A 597 -15.93 -6.07 -15.74
CA THR A 597 -14.48 -5.76 -15.79
C THR A 597 -14.20 -4.39 -15.13
N ALA A 598 -14.91 -3.33 -15.52
CA ALA A 598 -14.73 -1.99 -14.96
C ALA A 598 -14.98 -1.94 -13.43
N ARG A 599 -15.96 -2.72 -12.93
CA ARG A 599 -16.21 -2.89 -11.48
C ARG A 599 -15.08 -3.66 -10.77
N THR A 600 -14.44 -4.60 -11.45
CA THR A 600 -13.26 -5.31 -10.94
C THR A 600 -12.04 -4.38 -10.88
N ASP A 601 -11.82 -3.58 -11.91
CA ASP A 601 -10.74 -2.58 -11.96
C ASP A 601 -10.93 -1.49 -10.91
N LEU A 602 -12.17 -1.04 -10.68
CA LEU A 602 -12.52 -0.12 -9.59
C LEU A 602 -12.17 -0.71 -8.21
N ALA A 603 -12.58 -1.94 -7.92
CA ALA A 603 -12.23 -2.60 -6.67
C ALA A 603 -10.70 -2.78 -6.50
N GLY A 604 -9.98 -2.99 -7.61
CA GLY A 604 -8.52 -3.00 -7.65
C GLY A 604 -7.89 -1.64 -7.31
N ALA A 605 -8.42 -0.55 -7.89
CA ALA A 605 -7.97 0.81 -7.61
C ALA A 605 -8.27 1.22 -6.16
N GLU A 606 -9.44 0.88 -5.63
CA GLU A 606 -9.81 1.14 -4.23
C GLU A 606 -8.90 0.40 -3.25
N ALA A 607 -8.53 -0.85 -3.56
CA ALA A 607 -7.55 -1.61 -2.78
C ALA A 607 -6.13 -1.02 -2.85
N GLN A 608 -5.70 -0.49 -4.01
CA GLN A 608 -4.43 0.22 -4.12
C GLN A 608 -4.44 1.54 -3.33
N LEU A 609 -5.51 2.33 -3.41
CA LEU A 609 -5.68 3.55 -2.62
C LEU A 609 -5.65 3.27 -1.12
N ALA A 610 -6.34 2.22 -0.66
CA ALA A 610 -6.31 1.81 0.74
C ALA A 610 -4.89 1.43 1.20
N SER A 611 -4.15 0.69 0.36
CA SER A 611 -2.75 0.30 0.61
C SER A 611 -1.81 1.52 0.66
N ALA A 612 -1.91 2.43 -0.32
CA ALA A 612 -1.12 3.66 -0.37
C ALA A 612 -1.40 4.58 0.83
N THR A 613 -2.68 4.74 1.19
CA THR A 613 -3.10 5.53 2.37
C THR A 613 -2.56 4.91 3.67
N ALA A 614 -2.58 3.58 3.80
CA ALA A 614 -1.99 2.88 4.93
C ALA A 614 -0.46 3.04 4.98
N ALA A 615 0.23 3.04 3.83
CA ALA A 615 1.67 3.29 3.75
C ALA A 615 2.02 4.74 4.14
N VAL A 616 1.26 5.74 3.71
CA VAL A 616 1.37 7.14 4.16
C VAL A 616 1.19 7.24 5.67
N ALA A 617 0.14 6.63 6.23
CA ALA A 617 -0.13 6.65 7.66
C ALA A 617 0.99 5.97 8.48
N ALA A 618 1.50 4.82 8.01
CA ALA A 618 2.64 4.15 8.62
C ALA A 618 3.92 5.00 8.55
N LYS A 619 4.19 5.66 7.41
CA LYS A 619 5.41 6.46 7.25
C LYS A 619 5.35 7.81 8.00
N ALA A 620 4.16 8.35 8.21
CA ALA A 620 3.94 9.46 9.13
C ALA A 620 4.18 9.06 10.61
N ALA A 621 3.80 7.83 11.01
CA ALA A 621 4.07 7.31 12.34
C ALA A 621 5.57 7.02 12.57
N ASP A 622 6.26 6.44 11.58
CA ASP A 622 7.74 6.36 11.53
C ASP A 622 8.35 7.74 11.76
N LEU A 623 7.88 8.76 11.02
CA LEU A 623 8.43 10.11 11.08
C LEU A 623 8.24 10.74 12.48
N ALA A 624 7.08 10.59 13.08
CA ALA A 624 6.82 11.04 14.45
C ALA A 624 7.76 10.34 15.45
N GLY A 625 7.92 9.01 15.35
CA GLY A 625 8.85 8.24 16.19
C GLY A 625 10.33 8.60 16.00
N LEU A 626 10.71 9.08 14.80
CA LEU A 626 12.03 9.64 14.56
C LEU A 626 12.18 11.07 15.13
N GLN A 627 11.11 11.88 15.12
CA GLN A 627 11.11 13.22 15.70
C GLN A 627 11.13 13.20 17.24
N ASP A 628 10.35 12.33 17.89
CA ASP A 628 10.33 12.17 19.36
C ASP A 628 11.68 11.72 19.96
N ARG A 629 12.53 11.06 19.15
CA ARG A 629 13.91 10.71 19.52
C ARG A 629 14.88 11.89 19.49
N LEU A 630 14.55 12.95 18.75
CA LEU A 630 15.47 14.08 18.57
C LEU A 630 15.70 14.86 19.88
N PRO A 631 14.68 15.22 20.70
CA PRO A 631 14.89 15.87 21.99
C PRO A 631 15.71 15.04 22.98
N THR A 632 15.57 13.71 22.97
CA THR A 632 16.33 12.83 23.88
C THR A 632 17.80 12.68 23.46
N LEU A 633 18.08 12.59 22.15
CA LEU A 633 19.44 12.67 21.62
C LEU A 633 20.08 14.05 21.84
N GLN A 634 19.32 15.13 21.66
CA GLN A 634 19.79 16.50 21.90
C GLN A 634 20.19 16.69 23.38
N ALA A 635 19.35 16.28 24.32
CA ALA A 635 19.66 16.34 25.76
C ALA A 635 20.87 15.48 26.14
N ALA A 636 21.09 14.33 25.47
CA ALA A 636 22.29 13.51 25.67
C ALA A 636 23.56 14.19 25.12
N ALA A 637 23.45 14.91 23.99
CA ALA A 637 24.55 15.70 23.43
C ALA A 637 24.91 16.87 24.36
N ASP A 638 23.92 17.63 24.82
CA ASP A 638 24.10 18.74 25.76
C ASP A 638 24.72 18.26 27.08
N SER A 639 24.26 17.12 27.61
CA SER A 639 24.83 16.51 28.82
C SER A 639 26.27 16.02 28.62
N SER A 640 26.62 15.51 27.43
CA SER A 640 27.99 15.06 27.12
C SER A 640 28.94 16.24 26.93
N ALA A 641 28.50 17.28 26.22
CA ALA A 641 29.25 18.53 26.05
C ALA A 641 29.50 19.22 27.40
N LYS A 642 28.50 19.25 28.29
CA LYS A 642 28.66 19.76 29.65
C LYS A 642 29.66 18.92 30.45
N ALA A 643 29.52 17.59 30.45
CA ALA A 643 30.43 16.71 31.20
C ALA A 643 31.89 16.85 30.73
N PHE A 644 32.12 17.02 29.42
CA PHE A 644 33.44 17.34 28.86
C PHE A 644 33.97 18.69 29.36
N ALA A 645 33.15 19.76 29.34
CA ALA A 645 33.54 21.08 29.81
C ALA A 645 33.85 21.12 31.32
N ASP A 646 32.99 20.50 32.14
CA ASP A 646 33.18 20.34 33.58
C ASP A 646 34.50 19.59 33.85
N LYS A 647 34.80 18.51 33.08
CA LYS A 647 36.02 17.73 33.29
C LYS A 647 37.30 18.40 32.76
N HIS A 648 37.18 19.28 31.77
CA HIS A 648 38.28 20.13 31.31
C HIS A 648 38.65 21.17 32.37
N ALA A 649 37.66 21.73 33.08
CA ALA A 649 37.90 22.65 34.19
C ALA A 649 38.59 21.97 35.39
N ASP A 650 38.17 20.74 35.75
CA ASP A 650 38.83 19.87 36.74
C ASP A 650 40.35 19.73 36.46
N MET A 651 40.73 19.49 35.19
CA MET A 651 42.13 19.35 34.79
C MET A 651 42.91 20.66 34.92
N GLY A 652 42.28 21.81 34.64
CA GLY A 652 42.87 23.13 34.88
C GLY A 652 43.17 23.37 36.37
N ALA A 653 42.25 22.98 37.26
CA ALA A 653 42.45 23.05 38.70
C ALA A 653 43.56 22.11 39.19
N LEU A 654 43.67 20.89 38.64
CA LEU A 654 44.74 19.96 38.98
C LEU A 654 46.13 20.48 38.60
N ASN A 655 46.29 21.10 37.42
CA ASN A 655 47.55 21.70 37.00
C ASN A 655 47.99 22.82 37.95
N ALA A 656 47.09 23.74 38.29
CA ALA A 656 47.41 24.85 39.20
C ALA A 656 47.87 24.38 40.60
N GLU A 657 47.37 23.23 41.07
CA GLU A 657 47.79 22.64 42.34
C GLU A 657 49.14 21.90 42.23
N ILE A 658 49.45 21.29 41.08
CA ILE A 658 50.78 20.74 40.77
C ILE A 658 51.82 21.88 40.77
N ASP A 659 51.53 22.99 40.09
CA ASP A 659 52.43 24.16 40.01
C ASP A 659 52.69 24.78 41.39
N ARG A 660 51.68 24.81 42.28
CA ARG A 660 51.87 25.18 43.69
C ARG A 660 52.80 24.24 44.44
N LEU A 661 52.59 22.93 44.34
CA LEU A 661 53.41 21.95 45.06
C LEU A 661 54.86 21.93 44.56
N VAL A 662 55.08 22.12 43.24
CA VAL A 662 56.42 22.32 42.66
C VAL A 662 57.07 23.60 43.20
N SER A 663 56.32 24.70 43.33
CA SER A 663 56.80 25.95 43.92
C SER A 663 57.15 25.80 45.41
N ALA A 664 56.35 25.04 46.18
CA ALA A 664 56.61 24.73 47.58
C ALA A 664 57.88 23.86 47.74
N LEU A 665 58.08 22.87 46.86
CA LEU A 665 59.31 22.07 46.81
C LEU A 665 60.56 22.91 46.54
N ALA A 666 60.47 23.91 45.65
CA ALA A 666 61.57 24.84 45.41
C ALA A 666 61.93 25.65 46.68
N GLY A 667 60.91 26.12 47.42
CA GLY A 667 61.09 26.80 48.71
C GLY A 667 61.72 25.91 49.79
N LEU A 668 61.24 24.66 49.92
CA LEU A 668 61.78 23.69 50.88
C LEU A 668 63.26 23.34 50.58
N ASN A 669 63.61 23.11 49.32
CA ASN A 669 65.00 22.85 48.92
C ASN A 669 65.92 24.05 49.19
N ALA A 670 65.45 25.28 49.03
CA ALA A 670 66.19 26.47 49.43
C ALA A 670 66.42 26.52 50.95
N GLY A 671 65.38 26.24 51.75
CA GLY A 671 65.47 26.18 53.22
C GLY A 671 66.46 25.12 53.74
N ILE A 672 66.46 23.92 53.14
CA ILE A 672 67.45 22.87 53.43
C ILE A 672 68.87 23.38 53.16
N THR A 673 69.09 24.01 52.00
CA THR A 673 70.40 24.56 51.61
C THR A 673 70.89 25.62 52.61
N THR A 674 70.01 26.50 53.10
CA THR A 674 70.35 27.49 54.13
C THR A 674 70.74 26.83 55.46
N LYS A 675 69.99 25.83 55.93
CA LYS A 675 70.29 25.15 57.21
C LYS A 675 71.57 24.31 57.16
N GLU A 676 71.88 23.67 56.03
CA GLU A 676 73.16 22.98 55.83
C GLU A 676 74.36 23.95 55.87
N SER A 677 74.17 25.20 55.41
CA SER A 677 75.18 26.27 55.57
C SER A 677 75.36 26.74 57.03
N GLU A 678 74.30 26.79 57.84
CA GLU A 678 74.41 27.14 59.26
C GLU A 678 75.15 26.05 60.07
N VAL A 679 74.87 24.78 59.79
CA VAL A 679 75.55 23.63 60.43
C VAL A 679 77.07 23.68 60.16
N LEU A 680 77.48 23.98 58.91
CA LEU A 680 78.89 24.16 58.55
C LEU A 680 79.54 25.36 59.28
N ALA A 681 78.83 26.49 59.39
CA ALA A 681 79.32 27.68 60.08
C ALA A 681 79.49 27.47 61.60
N LEU A 682 78.61 26.68 62.23
CA LEU A 682 78.72 26.32 63.65
C LEU A 682 79.87 25.33 63.90
N GLN A 683 80.05 24.32 63.03
CA GLN A 683 81.18 23.39 63.11
C GLN A 683 82.53 24.12 63.04
N GLY A 684 82.66 25.12 62.16
CA GLY A 684 83.87 25.95 62.05
C GLY A 684 84.22 26.77 63.30
N ARG A 685 83.27 27.00 64.22
CA ARG A 685 83.47 27.78 65.46
C ARG A 685 83.80 26.92 66.68
N VAL A 686 83.36 25.66 66.71
CA VAL A 686 83.60 24.75 67.84
C VAL A 686 85.03 24.18 67.83
N ALA A 687 85.60 23.92 66.64
CA ALA A 687 86.93 23.34 66.50
C ALA A 687 88.08 24.13 67.19
N PRO A 688 88.27 25.45 66.98
CA PRO A 688 89.39 26.17 67.57
C PRO A 688 89.32 26.31 69.11
N LEU A 689 88.11 26.34 69.69
CA LEU A 689 87.93 26.43 71.15
C LEU A 689 88.39 25.16 71.88
N LEU A 690 88.27 23.99 71.25
CA LEU A 690 88.79 22.74 71.81
C LEU A 690 90.32 22.73 71.83
N THR A 691 90.98 23.15 70.74
CA THR A 691 92.45 23.28 70.69
C THR A 691 92.99 24.30 71.71
N GLN A 692 92.25 25.37 71.98
CA GLN A 692 92.62 26.35 72.99
C GLN A 692 92.56 25.79 74.43
N LEU A 693 91.68 24.82 74.69
CA LEU A 693 91.53 24.17 76.00
C LEU A 693 92.65 23.16 76.30
N ASP A 694 93.12 22.42 75.28
CA ASP A 694 94.27 21.50 75.41
C ASP A 694 95.56 22.25 75.78
N ASN A 695 95.82 23.39 75.12
CA ASN A 695 97.01 24.20 75.39
C ASN A 695 97.05 24.73 76.85
N LEU A 696 95.92 25.24 77.36
CA LEU A 696 95.82 25.75 78.73
C LEU A 696 96.08 24.67 79.79
N ASN A 697 95.67 23.41 79.54
CA ASN A 697 95.99 22.29 80.44
C ASN A 697 97.49 21.94 80.44
N GLY A 698 98.17 22.12 79.30
CA GLY A 698 99.63 21.96 79.20
C GLY A 698 100.39 23.02 80.01
N GLU A 699 99.97 24.28 79.95
CA GLU A 699 100.60 25.40 80.66
C GLU A 699 100.42 25.29 82.19
N ILE A 700 99.20 25.01 82.66
CA ILE A 700 98.90 24.78 84.09
C ILE A 700 99.81 23.69 84.67
N SER A 701 99.97 22.58 83.95
CA SER A 701 100.80 21.43 84.37
C SER A 701 102.30 21.78 84.50
N ALA A 702 102.79 22.77 83.75
CA ALA A 702 104.19 23.19 83.80
C ALA A 702 104.48 24.07 85.03
N THR A 703 103.61 25.03 85.33
CA THR A 703 103.78 25.96 86.46
C THR A 703 103.76 25.22 87.81
N GLU A 704 102.90 24.21 87.97
CA GLU A 704 102.87 23.37 89.19
C GLU A 704 104.21 22.64 89.46
N ALA A 705 104.91 22.20 88.40
CA ALA A 705 106.20 21.53 88.53
C ALA A 705 107.34 22.48 88.96
N GLN A 706 107.32 23.74 88.50
CA GLN A 706 108.27 24.76 88.95
C GLN A 706 108.07 25.14 90.42
N LEU A 707 106.82 25.33 90.82
CA LEU A 707 106.42 25.70 92.19
C LEU A 707 106.93 24.67 93.22
N LYS A 708 106.78 23.38 92.90
CA LYS A 708 107.30 22.25 93.69
C LYS A 708 108.84 22.22 93.80
N THR A 709 109.56 22.77 92.82
CA THR A 709 111.03 22.80 92.81
C THR A 709 111.58 23.88 93.74
N LEU A 710 111.01 25.09 93.69
CA LEU A 710 111.41 26.22 94.54
C LEU A 710 111.21 25.91 96.04
N GLN A 711 110.13 25.22 96.40
CA GLN A 711 109.85 24.79 97.78
C GLN A 711 110.95 23.89 98.38
N GLY A 712 111.61 23.05 97.56
CA GLY A 712 112.73 22.20 97.99
C GLY A 712 114.05 22.97 98.21
N GLN A 713 114.22 24.12 97.55
CA GLN A 713 115.42 24.96 97.74
C GLN A 713 115.33 25.73 99.07
N LEU A 714 114.14 26.26 99.41
CA LEU A 714 113.91 27.01 100.65
C LEU A 714 114.22 26.18 101.91
N THR A 715 113.86 24.90 101.91
CA THR A 715 114.14 23.95 103.02
C THR A 715 115.61 23.60 103.18
N THR A 716 116.45 23.87 102.17
CA THR A 716 117.90 23.62 102.24
C THR A 716 118.64 24.79 102.91
N LEU A 717 118.27 26.03 102.60
CA LEU A 717 118.90 27.24 103.19
C LEU A 717 118.64 27.37 104.70
N ASP A 718 117.42 27.05 105.14
CA ASP A 718 116.98 27.14 106.54
C ASP A 718 117.89 26.32 107.48
N LYS A 719 118.38 25.18 106.97
CA LYS A 719 119.37 24.34 107.64
C LYS A 719 120.74 25.02 107.78
N GLN A 720 121.21 25.69 106.73
CA GLN A 720 122.54 26.32 106.69
C GLN A 720 122.62 27.54 107.64
N VAL A 721 121.55 28.34 107.74
CA VAL A 721 121.43 29.43 108.73
C VAL A 721 121.55 28.88 110.16
N THR A 722 120.85 27.78 110.44
CA THR A 722 120.82 27.14 111.77
C THR A 722 122.20 26.64 112.21
N ASP A 723 122.94 25.99 111.31
CA ASP A 723 124.25 25.42 111.62
C ASP A 723 125.31 26.53 111.85
N ALA A 724 125.29 27.62 111.09
CA ALA A 724 126.20 28.77 111.29
C ALA A 724 125.98 29.49 112.63
N GLN A 725 124.71 29.63 113.07
CA GLN A 725 124.37 30.20 114.38
C GLN A 725 124.82 29.34 115.57
N ALA A 726 125.20 28.07 115.38
CA ALA A 726 125.77 27.24 116.44
C ALA A 726 127.25 27.57 116.69
N VAL A 727 128.02 27.83 115.64
CA VAL A 727 129.46 28.16 115.73
C VAL A 727 129.69 29.46 116.49
N LEU A 728 128.88 30.49 116.23
CA LEU A 728 128.99 31.81 116.84
C LEU A 728 128.96 31.77 118.38
N ARG A 729 128.04 30.95 118.94
CA ARG A 729 127.89 30.74 120.40
C ARG A 729 129.10 30.06 121.06
N GLY A 730 129.91 29.32 120.30
CA GLY A 730 131.13 28.69 120.81
C GLY A 730 132.23 29.71 121.15
N LEU A 731 132.42 30.70 120.28
CA LEU A 731 133.45 31.73 120.44
C LEU A 731 133.16 32.66 121.63
N GLU A 732 131.89 32.99 121.89
CA GLU A 732 131.46 33.78 123.06
C GLU A 732 131.81 33.09 124.39
N ALA A 733 131.63 31.77 124.47
CA ALA A 733 131.96 31.00 125.66
C ALA A 733 133.47 31.01 125.97
N GLN A 734 134.31 30.96 124.93
CA GLN A 734 135.76 30.93 125.08
C GLN A 734 136.34 32.30 125.47
N LYS A 735 135.73 33.41 125.02
CA LYS A 735 136.05 34.76 125.50
C LYS A 735 135.81 34.93 127.01
N LYS A 736 134.81 34.23 127.57
CA LYS A 736 134.45 34.31 129.00
C LYS A 736 135.55 33.73 129.89
N ALA A 737 136.11 32.58 129.53
CA ALA A 737 137.10 31.86 130.36
C ALA A 737 138.42 32.63 130.53
N ASN A 738 138.92 33.30 129.48
CA ASN A 738 140.23 33.96 129.54
C ASN A 738 140.23 35.20 130.47
N LYS A 739 139.05 35.79 130.71
CA LYS A 739 138.85 36.87 131.68
C LYS A 739 139.16 36.44 133.12
N ASP A 740 138.82 35.20 133.48
CA ASP A 740 138.98 34.69 134.84
C ASP A 740 140.45 34.33 135.13
N ALA A 741 141.20 33.90 134.11
CA ALA A 741 142.65 33.63 134.21
C ALA A 741 143.45 34.91 134.55
N ILE A 742 143.13 36.04 133.91
CA ILE A 742 143.75 37.35 134.18
C ILE A 742 143.53 37.78 135.63
N ALA A 743 142.32 37.54 136.18
CA ALA A 743 141.98 37.91 137.55
C ALA A 743 142.83 37.16 138.60
N ALA A 744 143.03 35.85 138.40
CA ALA A 744 143.82 35.03 139.32
C ALA A 744 145.29 35.49 139.39
N GLN A 745 145.92 35.75 138.25
CA GLN A 745 147.35 36.09 138.20
C GLN A 745 147.68 37.44 138.87
N ARG A 746 146.74 38.40 138.92
CA ARG A 746 146.92 39.66 139.65
C ARG A 746 147.06 39.48 141.16
N ALA A 747 146.44 38.44 141.74
CA ALA A 747 146.48 38.21 143.18
C ALA A 747 147.88 37.80 143.67
N THR A 748 148.57 36.93 142.92
CA THR A 748 149.86 36.34 143.29
C THR A 748 150.99 37.38 143.42
N VAL A 749 150.99 38.41 142.55
CA VAL A 749 151.99 39.50 142.57
C VAL A 749 152.00 40.23 143.92
N LYS A 750 150.81 40.46 144.49
CA LYS A 750 150.62 41.22 145.73
C LYS A 750 151.27 40.55 146.95
N THR A 751 151.03 39.25 147.13
CA THR A 751 151.50 38.46 148.28
C THR A 751 153.04 38.46 148.44
N LEU A 752 153.76 38.64 147.33
CA LEU A 752 155.23 38.67 147.30
C LEU A 752 155.79 40.04 147.70
N GLN A 753 155.03 41.12 147.48
CA GLN A 753 155.40 42.48 147.90
C GLN A 753 155.32 42.63 149.43
N ASP A 754 154.26 42.10 150.05
CA ASP A 754 154.02 42.26 151.50
C ASP A 754 155.19 41.72 152.35
N ARG A 755 155.74 40.56 151.98
CA ARG A 755 156.88 39.94 152.67
C ARG A 755 158.18 40.74 152.57
N LEU A 756 158.40 41.47 151.47
CA LEU A 756 159.61 42.28 151.27
C LEU A 756 159.75 43.38 152.33
N GLY A 757 158.63 43.99 152.73
CA GLY A 757 158.61 45.04 153.75
C GLY A 757 158.99 44.54 155.16
N ALA A 758 158.60 43.32 155.52
CA ALA A 758 158.87 42.75 156.85
C ALA A 758 160.37 42.66 157.15
N VAL A 759 161.17 42.18 156.19
CA VAL A 759 162.63 42.02 156.34
C VAL A 759 163.33 43.37 156.51
N GLN A 760 162.91 44.38 155.74
CA GLN A 760 163.49 45.74 155.82
C GLN A 760 163.29 46.37 157.20
N GLY A 761 162.18 46.06 157.89
CA GLY A 761 161.91 46.55 159.23
C GLY A 761 162.95 46.11 160.27
N GLN A 762 163.41 44.86 160.19
CA GLN A 762 164.33 44.30 161.20
C GLN A 762 165.78 44.78 161.04
N ILE A 763 166.26 45.00 159.79
CA ILE A 763 167.58 45.61 159.53
C ILE A 763 167.68 46.96 160.28
N LYS A 764 166.59 47.74 160.23
CA LYS A 764 166.49 49.08 160.79
C LYS A 764 166.56 49.13 162.33
N ALA A 765 166.25 48.02 163.01
CA ALA A 765 166.33 47.93 164.47
C ALA A 765 167.78 47.80 164.96
N ILE A 766 168.66 47.20 164.15
CA ILE A 766 170.03 46.84 164.55
C ILE A 766 170.96 48.06 164.57
N ASP A 767 170.74 49.04 163.68
CA ASP A 767 171.52 50.28 163.62
C ASP A 767 171.46 51.11 164.93
N GLY A 768 170.42 50.94 165.75
CA GLY A 768 170.24 51.71 166.99
C GLY A 768 171.11 51.28 168.18
N GLN A 769 171.39 49.98 168.35
CA GLN A 769 171.98 49.46 169.61
C GLN A 769 173.52 49.59 169.70
N ILE A 770 174.20 50.06 168.65
CA ILE A 770 175.66 50.20 168.62
C ILE A 770 176.14 51.48 169.35
N LEU A 771 175.25 52.44 169.63
CA LEU A 771 175.62 53.86 169.77
C LEU A 771 176.02 54.34 171.19
N LEU A 772 175.74 53.60 172.27
CA LEU A 772 175.73 54.15 173.65
C LEU A 772 176.74 53.59 174.66
N GLY A 773 177.54 52.58 174.33
CA GLY A 773 178.60 52.11 175.24
C GLY A 773 178.10 51.42 176.53
N GLY A 774 176.95 50.75 176.49
CA GLY A 774 176.61 49.63 177.39
C GLY A 774 176.12 49.96 178.81
N CYS A 775 176.07 51.23 179.23
CA CYS A 775 175.31 51.60 180.43
C CYS A 775 173.80 51.49 180.19
N VAL A 776 173.03 51.23 181.25
CA VAL A 776 171.69 50.61 181.17
C VAL A 776 170.57 51.61 180.83
N ALA A 777 169.70 51.17 179.91
CA ALA A 777 168.25 51.25 180.06
C ALA A 777 167.70 49.83 179.80
#